data_AF-A0A1E5HEL8-F1
#
_entry.id   AF-A0A1E5HEL8-F1
#
_cell.length_a   1.000
_cell.length_b   1.000
_cell.length_c   1.000
_cell.angle_alpha   90.00
_cell.angle_beta   90.00
_cell.angle_gamma   90.00
#
_symmetry.space_group_name_H-M   'P 1'
#
loop_
_entity.id
_entity.type
_entity.pdbx_description
1 polymer ?
#
loop_
_entity_poly.entity_id
_entity_poly.type
_entity_poly.pdbx_seq_one_letter_code
_entity_poly.pdbx_strand_id
1 'polypeptide(L)'
;MKKSVLKKVQLGLQILMVSTLLVGTSTTTALAIENTLSSDTQETSTRTSESSTASSTVKNEQDVVQKPLDETDDLPQKLTILGTSDVHGQLWNWSYEDDKQTPVGLSQVSSIVNSVRSENPNGTILIDNGDMNQGTILTDDLYNKAPLIAQPNPMIKAMNYMNYDAMVLGNHEFNFGLDLIKKLENEAKFPILSANTYVNESNNRFVGGTMKKNIDLNGDGQTDLTVGIIGLTTPQIPLWDGAKVDSLYFNPLQEEAAKAVAELKDETDIIVASIHAGRQNADPAASADQVISNVPGIDAYILGHDHRSFAEKIQGPNGLVPVAGPKDTGTEMIKIDLDIEKNGDQWQVKNSDAAIVSTKTVPADEALKAETKEYHDKTREFISEKIGTATGHFLPAEEIKGIPEAQLRPTAMISLINNVQRQATGAQLAASALFKADSKLNAGDISYSNIFDIYKYPNTLVSVAITGENLLTYMENQADYYNTPGPDDLTISFNEKIRVYNYDIFSGISYKIDISKPHGQRIINPTIDGKPVDLTANYTIAMNNYRYEGLLAQGIVTEEPIKSTDPETLRGLIADYIREKQTLDPTVEIENNWEVIGYHFNKNWRDLAVRLVNDGTLQTEPAADGRTPNVKPITKEDVKNAGYQPESETFTIMHTNDIHGRLEGNGKDVLGMARLKTYKNRMNPDLLIDVGDAFQGLPISNFSKGKDMVKVMNEVGYDAMAVGNHEFDFSLETALDYKDELNFPILSNNTFKDGELVFEPSTVVEKSGEKYAIIGVTTPETATKTHPNNVQGVTFSDPITETKKAINEINNSGEVMTAYVVTGHLGIDETTPHEWRGDTLAEALSKEFPDLNITVLDGHSHTAVDGGKKFGNVIYTQTGNYLNNVGLVDVDLADFTKKTASLTPAQSLADLEENPAVKALVDQARANFEAWGSEVVIENNPYQFNGERDNVRTRETNLGNLIGDAMFAYGQHGFNNQTDFAVTNGGGIRANIEPGKVTLGDVIAVMPFGNSISQINVTGAEVKEMFELSLRSMAQKDENGTILLDDSNQPKLGANGGFLHVSSTIRVHYDSTKKGSLLPADEGNGTDKTLVGERVLQIEVQDRTTGKFAPIDEKATYHMATNDFLAAGGDGYDMLGGEREEGPSLDTVLIDHLKQGTTLRLYDAATTIDLAQYKEAFPGERIISISEAEFNKQNKPGPVPNPDPKDPTKPDEIKVAKPVGKTANYPKMGETIVAYGSLGLLIIGLSSYSFYEYNRKRKIG
;
A
#
# COMPACT_ATOMS: atom_id res chain seq x y z
N MET A 1 36.46 -7.08 -23.76
CA MET A 1 37.50 -7.97 -24.34
C MET A 1 37.55 -9.28 -23.55
N LYS A 2 38.03 -10.38 -24.16
CA LYS A 2 38.59 -11.64 -23.58
C LYS A 2 38.49 -11.80 -22.04
N LYS A 3 37.75 -12.76 -21.43
CA LYS A 3 37.85 -14.24 -21.47
C LYS A 3 39.25 -14.80 -21.15
N SER A 4 39.48 -15.29 -19.91
CA SER A 4 40.57 -16.22 -19.46
C SER A 4 40.57 -16.33 -17.92
N VAL A 5 40.77 -17.46 -17.18
CA VAL A 5 40.89 -18.91 -17.46
C VAL A 5 40.59 -19.73 -16.16
N LEU A 6 40.31 -21.04 -16.31
CA LEU A 6 40.11 -22.16 -15.35
C LEU A 6 41.18 -22.29 -14.21
N LYS A 7 41.09 -23.16 -13.16
CA LYS A 7 40.69 -24.60 -13.14
C LYS A 7 40.53 -25.23 -11.72
N LYS A 8 39.86 -26.41 -11.68
CA LYS A 8 39.53 -27.30 -10.53
C LYS A 8 40.69 -28.17 -10.00
N VAL A 9 40.55 -28.72 -8.77
CA VAL A 9 40.82 -30.14 -8.41
C VAL A 9 39.77 -30.65 -7.39
N GLN A 10 39.43 -31.95 -7.40
CA GLN A 10 38.44 -32.64 -6.54
C GLN A 10 38.85 -34.13 -6.36
N LEU A 11 38.17 -34.87 -5.46
CA LEU A 11 38.28 -36.32 -5.09
C LEU A 11 39.46 -36.68 -4.16
N GLY A 12 39.34 -37.65 -3.23
CA GLY A 12 38.23 -38.57 -2.86
C GLY A 12 38.57 -39.31 -1.54
N LEU A 13 38.05 -40.48 -1.12
CA LEU A 13 36.70 -41.10 -1.17
C LEU A 13 36.73 -42.43 -0.32
N GLN A 14 35.77 -42.62 0.61
CA GLN A 14 35.21 -43.90 1.16
C GLN A 14 36.01 -44.99 1.95
N ILE A 15 35.33 -45.54 2.98
CA ILE A 15 35.08 -46.97 3.40
C ILE A 15 34.68 -46.96 4.93
N LEU A 16 33.40 -47.08 5.36
CA LEU A 16 32.57 -48.28 5.70
C LEU A 16 33.25 -49.37 6.59
N MET A 17 32.65 -50.01 7.62
CA MET A 17 31.29 -50.01 8.24
C MET A 17 31.26 -50.79 9.60
N VAL A 18 30.12 -50.74 10.34
CA VAL A 18 29.59 -51.68 11.40
C VAL A 18 30.09 -51.60 12.87
N SER A 19 29.21 -51.20 13.82
CA SER A 19 28.74 -51.97 15.04
C SER A 19 28.25 -51.12 16.25
N THR A 20 26.92 -51.05 16.43
CA THR A 20 26.08 -50.98 17.67
C THR A 20 26.59 -50.54 19.07
N LEU A 21 25.83 -49.60 19.67
CA LEU A 21 25.28 -49.53 21.06
C LEU A 21 26.11 -50.00 22.30
N LEU A 22 26.33 -49.11 23.30
CA LEU A 22 25.49 -49.02 24.53
C LEU A 22 25.98 -47.97 25.58
N VAL A 23 24.98 -47.29 26.16
CA VAL A 23 24.82 -46.59 27.46
C VAL A 23 25.98 -46.60 28.50
N GLY A 24 26.18 -45.45 29.16
CA GLY A 24 26.96 -45.32 30.40
C GLY A 24 26.66 -44.04 31.21
N THR A 25 25.47 -43.95 31.82
CA THR A 25 25.05 -42.84 32.71
C THR A 25 25.01 -43.25 34.20
N SER A 26 25.50 -42.38 35.09
CA SER A 26 25.10 -42.27 36.52
C SER A 26 25.67 -40.96 37.09
N THR A 27 24.94 -39.96 37.59
CA THR A 27 24.02 -39.90 38.77
C THR A 27 24.75 -40.20 40.11
N THR A 28 24.42 -39.67 41.30
CA THR A 28 23.16 -39.16 41.92
C THR A 28 23.47 -38.02 42.94
N THR A 29 22.57 -37.37 43.72
CA THR A 29 21.19 -36.79 43.60
C THR A 29 20.90 -35.92 44.85
N ALA A 30 20.35 -34.70 44.72
CA ALA A 30 19.53 -34.06 45.77
C ALA A 30 18.64 -32.95 45.16
N LEU A 31 17.37 -33.18 44.82
CA LEU A 31 16.17 -33.39 45.67
C LEU A 31 15.39 -32.08 45.94
N ALA A 32 14.28 -31.92 45.23
CA ALA A 32 13.11 -31.16 45.67
C ALA A 32 11.86 -31.84 45.11
N ILE A 33 10.94 -32.26 45.99
CA ILE A 33 9.61 -32.77 45.63
C ILE A 33 8.60 -32.05 46.52
N GLU A 34 7.65 -31.41 45.85
CA GLU A 34 6.25 -31.13 46.20
C GLU A 34 5.84 -30.94 47.68
N ASN A 35 5.05 -29.89 47.91
CA ASN A 35 3.65 -30.14 48.30
C ASN A 35 2.72 -29.03 47.81
N THR A 36 1.59 -29.45 47.26
CA THR A 36 0.44 -28.62 46.89
C THR A 36 -0.28 -28.09 48.12
N LEU A 37 -0.98 -26.96 47.99
CA LEU A 37 -2.25 -26.75 48.70
C LEU A 37 -3.16 -25.76 47.96
N SER A 38 -4.45 -26.09 47.98
CA SER A 38 -5.51 -25.63 47.09
C SER A 38 -6.33 -24.48 47.67
N SER A 39 -7.04 -23.79 46.76
CA SER A 39 -8.41 -23.24 46.90
C SER A 39 -8.75 -22.09 47.87
N ASP A 40 -9.27 -21.02 47.25
CA ASP A 40 -10.61 -20.45 47.47
C ASP A 40 -10.90 -19.26 48.41
N THR A 41 -11.63 -18.32 47.80
CA THR A 41 -12.75 -17.50 48.31
C THR A 41 -12.52 -16.26 49.19
N GLN A 42 -12.88 -15.13 48.57
CA GLN A 42 -13.84 -14.10 49.04
C GLN A 42 -13.67 -13.35 50.37
N GLU A 43 -13.52 -12.03 50.20
CA GLU A 43 -14.39 -10.96 50.76
C GLU A 43 -14.60 -10.74 52.28
N THR A 44 -14.36 -9.46 52.63
CA THR A 44 -15.13 -8.59 53.54
C THR A 44 -14.80 -8.46 55.04
N SER A 45 -14.90 -7.19 55.46
CA SER A 45 -15.30 -6.66 56.77
C SER A 45 -14.28 -6.59 57.91
N THR A 46 -13.63 -5.42 58.00
CA THR A 46 -13.61 -4.54 59.19
C THR A 46 -14.11 -5.06 60.54
N ARG A 47 -13.29 -4.97 61.60
CA ARG A 47 -13.39 -3.93 62.67
C ARG A 47 -12.37 -4.11 63.82
N THR A 48 -11.79 -2.98 64.30
CA THR A 48 -11.42 -2.59 65.70
C THR A 48 -10.79 -3.63 66.68
N SER A 49 -9.85 -3.31 67.60
CA SER A 49 -9.43 -2.03 68.20
C SER A 49 -8.13 -2.18 69.05
N GLU A 50 -7.35 -1.11 69.12
CA GLU A 50 -6.60 -0.55 70.28
C GLU A 50 -5.67 -1.40 71.21
N SER A 51 -4.56 -0.72 71.56
CA SER A 51 -3.92 -0.64 72.89
C SER A 51 -2.67 -1.50 73.23
N SER A 52 -1.54 -0.80 73.41
CA SER A 52 -0.55 -0.89 74.54
C SER A 52 0.04 -2.27 74.97
N THR A 53 1.31 -2.43 75.36
CA THR A 53 2.21 -1.50 76.08
C THR A 53 3.66 -2.02 76.12
N ALA A 54 4.62 -1.10 76.04
CA ALA A 54 5.93 -1.02 76.71
C ALA A 54 6.71 -2.24 77.27
N SER A 55 8.01 -2.24 76.94
CA SER A 55 9.19 -2.47 77.82
C SER A 55 9.60 -3.90 78.23
N SER A 56 10.86 -4.27 77.95
CA SER A 56 11.88 -4.42 79.03
C SER A 56 13.32 -4.68 78.55
N THR A 57 14.23 -4.17 79.37
CA THR A 57 15.68 -3.96 79.28
C THR A 57 16.59 -5.14 79.65
N VAL A 58 17.70 -5.31 78.90
CA VAL A 58 19.14 -5.39 79.34
C VAL A 58 19.58 -6.43 80.42
N LYS A 59 20.63 -7.25 80.15
CA LYS A 59 21.96 -7.26 80.85
C LYS A 59 22.92 -8.44 80.58
N ASN A 60 24.19 -8.06 80.29
CA ASN A 60 25.51 -8.54 80.80
C ASN A 60 25.97 -10.00 80.49
N GLU A 61 27.26 -10.41 80.58
CA GLU A 61 28.52 -10.00 81.27
C GLU A 61 29.76 -10.11 80.31
N GLN A 62 30.83 -9.29 80.36
CA GLN A 62 32.07 -9.34 81.19
C GLN A 62 32.85 -10.68 81.14
N ASP A 63 34.19 -10.80 81.11
CA ASP A 63 35.36 -9.89 81.34
C ASP A 63 36.62 -10.41 80.56
N VAL A 64 37.73 -9.62 80.50
CA VAL A 64 39.13 -10.01 80.81
C VAL A 64 40.07 -8.77 80.76
N VAL A 65 41.10 -8.72 81.62
CA VAL A 65 41.93 -7.53 81.95
C VAL A 65 43.37 -7.58 81.36
N GLN A 66 43.96 -6.39 81.20
CA GLN A 66 45.25 -6.03 80.56
C GLN A 66 46.56 -6.65 81.12
N LYS A 67 47.61 -6.63 80.27
CA LYS A 67 48.96 -6.12 80.63
C LYS A 67 49.68 -5.49 79.41
N PRO A 68 50.69 -4.60 79.60
CA PRO A 68 51.10 -3.62 78.59
C PRO A 68 52.39 -3.95 77.81
N LEU A 69 52.57 -3.25 76.68
CA LEU A 69 53.85 -2.97 76.03
C LEU A 69 53.87 -1.48 75.62
N ASP A 70 54.93 -0.76 76.00
CA ASP A 70 55.31 0.51 75.38
C ASP A 70 56.12 0.21 74.11
N GLU A 71 55.74 0.80 72.98
CA GLU A 71 56.59 1.64 72.12
C GLU A 71 55.77 2.09 70.89
N THR A 72 56.18 3.19 70.26
CA THR A 72 55.42 3.91 69.23
C THR A 72 55.45 3.21 67.87
N ASP A 73 54.28 2.94 67.31
CA ASP A 73 54.09 2.72 65.86
C ASP A 73 52.98 3.68 65.37
N ASP A 74 53.29 4.48 64.35
CA ASP A 74 52.33 5.39 63.72
C ASP A 74 51.19 4.57 63.06
N LEU A 75 49.98 4.69 63.62
CA LEU A 75 48.78 4.33 62.86
C LEU A 75 48.66 5.33 61.70
N PRO A 76 48.60 4.86 60.43
CA PRO A 76 48.49 5.77 59.30
C PRO A 76 47.22 6.60 59.44
N GLN A 77 47.34 7.90 59.19
CA GLN A 77 46.19 8.79 59.21
C GLN A 77 45.39 8.60 57.92
N LYS A 78 44.10 8.96 57.94
CA LYS A 78 43.18 8.57 56.86
C LYS A 78 42.59 9.77 56.15
N LEU A 79 42.86 9.88 54.85
CA LEU A 79 42.22 10.82 53.94
C LEU A 79 41.15 10.06 53.14
N THR A 80 39.92 10.53 53.13
CA THR A 80 38.80 9.94 52.40
C THR A 80 38.33 10.92 51.32
N ILE A 81 38.34 10.48 50.06
CA ILE A 81 37.83 11.23 48.92
C ILE A 81 36.49 10.61 48.52
N LEU A 82 35.44 11.42 48.59
CA LEU A 82 34.11 11.11 48.07
C LEU A 82 33.93 11.75 46.71
N GLY A 83 33.30 11.03 45.78
CA GLY A 83 33.11 11.51 44.41
C GLY A 83 31.72 11.19 43.87
N THR A 84 31.08 12.20 43.29
CA THR A 84 29.92 12.05 42.39
C THR A 84 30.34 12.30 40.94
N SER A 85 29.52 11.82 40.00
CA SER A 85 29.64 12.07 38.57
C SER A 85 28.29 11.77 37.93
N ASP A 86 27.99 12.40 36.80
CA ASP A 86 26.85 12.07 35.93
C ASP A 86 25.52 12.05 36.71
N VAL A 87 25.36 13.02 37.63
CA VAL A 87 24.18 13.15 38.52
C VAL A 87 22.94 13.60 37.75
N HIS A 88 23.14 14.29 36.63
CA HIS A 88 22.12 14.61 35.65
C HIS A 88 20.85 15.30 36.18
N GLY A 89 21.00 16.37 36.96
CA GLY A 89 19.85 17.11 37.50
C GLY A 89 19.00 16.36 38.52
N GLN A 90 19.44 15.18 39.00
CA GLN A 90 18.73 14.39 40.00
C GLN A 90 18.93 15.00 41.40
N LEU A 91 18.04 15.92 41.77
CA LEU A 91 18.13 16.68 43.02
C LEU A 91 17.63 15.88 44.24
N TRP A 92 16.46 15.27 44.11
CA TRP A 92 15.78 14.50 45.17
C TRP A 92 15.72 13.02 44.80
N ASN A 93 15.30 12.19 45.76
CA ASN A 93 14.87 10.82 45.49
C ASN A 93 13.49 10.79 44.80
N TRP A 94 13.40 11.45 43.65
CA TRP A 94 12.19 11.71 42.89
C TRP A 94 12.52 11.75 41.39
N SER A 95 11.80 10.97 40.60
CA SER A 95 11.74 11.11 39.15
C SER A 95 10.68 12.17 38.83
N TYR A 96 11.10 13.28 38.24
CA TYR A 96 10.22 14.39 37.88
C TYR A 96 9.38 14.07 36.63
N GLU A 97 9.85 13.10 35.86
CA GLU A 97 9.33 12.67 34.57
C GLU A 97 8.04 11.85 34.70
N ASP A 98 7.87 11.12 35.80
CA ASP A 98 6.69 10.29 36.09
C ASP A 98 5.97 10.66 37.41
N ASP A 99 6.43 11.76 38.03
CA ASP A 99 6.03 12.29 39.34
C ASP A 99 6.04 11.26 40.49
N LYS A 100 7.13 10.48 40.64
CA LYS A 100 7.24 9.44 41.67
C LYS A 100 8.56 9.44 42.43
N GLN A 101 8.46 9.06 43.71
CA GLN A 101 9.61 8.80 44.54
C GLN A 101 10.43 7.63 43.97
N THR A 102 11.73 7.85 43.73
CA THR A 102 12.64 6.90 43.07
C THR A 102 14.01 7.00 43.74
N PRO A 103 14.76 5.89 43.94
CA PRO A 103 16.01 5.89 44.71
C PRO A 103 17.20 6.47 43.91
N VAL A 104 17.19 7.79 43.71
CA VAL A 104 18.14 8.61 42.93
C VAL A 104 18.52 9.89 43.69
N GLY A 105 19.55 10.57 43.19
CA GLY A 105 19.76 12.01 43.40
C GLY A 105 20.44 12.45 44.70
N LEU A 106 20.86 13.72 44.69
CA LEU A 106 21.71 14.34 45.72
C LEU A 106 21.15 14.23 47.14
N SER A 107 19.83 14.18 47.32
CA SER A 107 19.23 13.98 48.63
C SER A 107 19.66 12.68 49.34
N GLN A 108 19.91 11.57 48.62
CA GLN A 108 20.42 10.34 49.24
C GLN A 108 21.96 10.34 49.33
N VAL A 109 22.65 10.98 48.39
CA VAL A 109 24.10 11.22 48.45
C VAL A 109 24.47 12.03 49.70
N SER A 110 23.73 13.09 50.01
CA SER A 110 23.96 13.96 51.17
C SER A 110 23.94 13.19 52.50
N SER A 111 23.04 12.21 52.65
CA SER A 111 23.02 11.32 53.83
C SER A 111 24.30 10.49 53.98
N ILE A 112 24.87 9.99 52.88
CA ILE A 112 26.16 9.26 52.91
C ILE A 112 27.31 10.21 53.20
N VAL A 113 27.37 11.38 52.54
CA VAL A 113 28.37 12.43 52.80
C VAL A 113 28.39 12.82 54.28
N ASN A 114 27.21 13.04 54.88
CA ASN A 114 27.07 13.37 56.29
C ASN A 114 27.51 12.22 57.21
N SER A 115 27.20 10.97 56.86
CA SER A 115 27.67 9.79 57.60
C SER A 115 29.20 9.68 57.59
N VAL A 116 29.83 9.73 56.41
CA VAL A 116 31.28 9.61 56.25
C VAL A 116 32.01 10.79 56.92
N ARG A 117 31.49 12.02 56.82
CA ARG A 117 32.03 13.17 57.56
C ARG A 117 31.82 13.07 59.06
N SER A 118 30.86 12.30 59.57
CA SER A 118 30.77 12.02 61.01
C SER A 118 31.83 11.01 61.48
N GLU A 119 32.30 10.13 60.59
CA GLU A 119 33.35 9.15 60.85
C GLU A 119 34.77 9.73 60.66
N ASN A 120 34.95 10.61 59.68
CA ASN A 120 36.20 11.31 59.38
C ASN A 120 35.96 12.81 59.12
N PRO A 121 35.69 13.63 60.16
CA PRO A 121 35.27 15.03 60.01
C PRO A 121 36.33 15.95 59.42
N ASN A 122 37.60 15.59 59.63
CA ASN A 122 38.74 16.43 59.31
C ASN A 122 39.44 16.00 58.01
N GLY A 123 39.40 14.70 57.68
CA GLY A 123 40.06 14.12 56.51
C GLY A 123 39.13 13.74 55.35
N THR A 124 37.93 14.31 55.24
CA THR A 124 37.01 14.00 54.12
C THR A 124 36.91 15.13 53.10
N ILE A 125 37.22 14.84 51.84
CA ILE A 125 37.07 15.71 50.67
C ILE A 125 35.88 15.22 49.82
N LEU A 126 35.07 16.12 49.27
CA LEU A 126 33.96 15.81 48.36
C LEU A 126 34.12 16.53 47.02
N ILE A 127 34.22 15.77 45.93
CA ILE A 127 34.43 16.26 44.56
C ILE A 127 33.25 15.82 43.69
N ASP A 128 32.82 16.68 42.76
CA ASP A 128 31.96 16.25 41.65
C ASP A 128 32.75 16.21 40.34
N ASN A 129 32.49 15.21 39.51
CA ASN A 129 33.19 14.96 38.26
C ASN A 129 32.35 15.32 37.01
N GLY A 130 31.39 16.23 37.11
CA GLY A 130 30.69 16.80 35.96
C GLY A 130 29.44 16.04 35.53
N ASP A 131 28.74 16.60 34.54
CA ASP A 131 27.40 16.22 34.09
C ASP A 131 26.38 16.25 35.25
N MET A 132 26.42 17.37 35.97
CA MET A 132 25.58 17.67 37.13
C MET A 132 24.30 18.39 36.73
N ASN A 133 24.37 19.29 35.74
CA ASN A 133 23.36 20.34 35.54
C ASN A 133 22.35 20.07 34.41
N GLN A 134 22.26 18.87 33.84
CA GLN A 134 21.38 18.54 32.70
C GLN A 134 20.78 17.15 32.88
N GLY A 135 19.52 16.90 32.50
CA GLY A 135 18.99 15.54 32.34
C GLY A 135 17.56 15.33 32.84
N THR A 136 17.09 16.18 33.76
CA THR A 136 15.73 16.17 34.31
C THR A 136 14.94 17.38 33.84
N ILE A 137 13.60 17.33 33.89
CA ILE A 137 12.73 18.49 33.62
C ILE A 137 13.14 19.70 34.47
N LEU A 138 13.50 19.46 35.73
CA LEU A 138 13.97 20.47 36.67
C LEU A 138 15.17 21.26 36.11
N THR A 139 16.10 20.59 35.41
CA THR A 139 17.26 21.24 34.81
C THR A 139 16.98 21.71 33.37
N ASP A 140 16.64 20.77 32.48
CA ASP A 140 16.57 20.97 31.04
C ASP A 140 15.48 21.96 30.60
N ASP A 141 14.29 21.87 31.22
CA ASP A 141 13.11 22.59 30.76
C ASP A 141 12.79 23.81 31.64
N LEU A 142 13.28 23.84 32.89
CA LEU A 142 12.89 24.84 33.89
C LEU A 142 14.02 25.77 34.33
N TYR A 143 15.08 25.27 34.97
CA TYR A 143 16.09 26.13 35.61
C TYR A 143 17.30 26.50 34.76
N ASN A 144 17.53 25.85 33.61
CA ASN A 144 18.55 26.26 32.64
C ASN A 144 17.96 27.01 31.44
N LYS A 145 16.63 27.14 31.35
CA LYS A 145 15.91 27.82 30.25
C LYS A 145 14.97 28.89 30.80
N ALA A 146 14.45 29.74 29.92
CA ALA A 146 13.40 30.68 30.30
C ALA A 146 12.12 29.90 30.70
N PRO A 147 11.41 30.30 31.77
CA PRO A 147 11.55 31.57 32.49
C PRO A 147 12.50 31.56 33.71
N LEU A 148 12.98 30.41 34.21
CA LEU A 148 13.70 30.36 35.50
C LEU A 148 15.24 30.41 35.40
N ILE A 149 15.83 30.50 34.20
CA ILE A 149 17.29 30.67 33.99
C ILE A 149 17.92 31.82 34.80
N ALA A 150 17.14 32.84 35.19
CA ALA A 150 17.60 33.96 36.02
C ALA A 150 17.60 33.67 37.54
N GLN A 151 17.03 32.55 37.99
CA GLN A 151 17.02 32.10 39.39
C GLN A 151 18.29 31.31 39.71
N PRO A 152 18.73 31.23 40.99
CA PRO A 152 19.86 30.40 41.38
C PRO A 152 19.68 28.94 40.96
N ASN A 153 20.72 28.28 40.46
CA ASN A 153 20.60 26.91 39.95
C ASN A 153 20.37 25.90 41.11
N PRO A 154 19.39 24.98 41.00
CA PRO A 154 19.06 24.01 42.05
C PRO A 154 20.22 23.09 42.45
N MET A 155 20.99 22.60 41.48
CA MET A 155 22.07 21.65 41.69
C MET A 155 23.25 22.32 42.39
N ILE A 156 23.68 23.50 41.91
CA ILE A 156 24.70 24.30 42.59
C ILE A 156 24.24 24.71 44.00
N LYS A 157 22.95 25.00 44.21
CA LYS A 157 22.41 25.25 45.55
C LYS A 157 22.55 24.03 46.46
N ALA A 158 22.25 22.82 45.97
CA ALA A 158 22.44 21.58 46.72
C ALA A 158 23.91 21.29 47.03
N MET A 159 24.81 21.45 46.05
CA MET A 159 26.25 21.27 46.25
C MET A 159 26.82 22.27 47.27
N ASN A 160 26.33 23.52 47.25
CA ASN A 160 26.66 24.55 48.23
C ASN A 160 26.17 24.25 49.65
N TYR A 161 25.08 23.49 49.81
CA TYR A 161 24.63 22.97 51.10
C TYR A 161 25.49 21.77 51.54
N MET A 162 25.78 20.87 50.59
CA MET A 162 26.61 19.69 50.81
C MET A 162 28.10 20.01 51.00
N ASN A 163 28.52 21.28 50.89
CA ASN A 163 29.92 21.73 50.99
C ASN A 163 30.84 20.88 50.11
N TYR A 164 30.60 20.83 48.80
CA TYR A 164 31.58 20.31 47.84
C TYR A 164 32.88 21.12 47.92
N ASP A 165 34.00 20.46 47.69
CA ASP A 165 35.33 21.06 47.66
C ASP A 165 35.73 21.50 46.25
N ALA A 166 35.27 20.78 45.21
CA ALA A 166 35.46 21.11 43.81
C ALA A 166 34.38 20.47 42.92
N MET A 167 34.20 21.01 41.72
CA MET A 167 33.44 20.39 40.63
C MET A 167 34.28 20.42 39.34
N VAL A 168 34.26 19.37 38.54
CA VAL A 168 34.80 19.35 37.17
C VAL A 168 33.69 19.65 36.17
N LEU A 169 34.01 20.34 35.07
CA LEU A 169 33.06 20.47 33.95
C LEU A 169 32.93 19.14 33.21
N GLY A 170 31.72 18.62 33.06
CA GLY A 170 31.40 17.59 32.08
C GLY A 170 31.02 18.20 30.72
N ASN A 171 30.60 17.37 29.77
CA ASN A 171 30.13 17.85 28.47
C ASN A 171 28.76 18.53 28.56
N HIS A 172 27.84 18.00 29.37
CA HIS A 172 26.48 18.51 29.45
C HIS A 172 26.37 19.87 30.17
N GLU A 173 27.40 20.31 30.89
CA GLU A 173 27.50 21.70 31.36
C GLU A 173 27.54 22.73 30.20
N PHE A 174 27.96 22.34 28.99
CA PHE A 174 28.06 23.24 27.83
C PHE A 174 26.76 23.37 27.02
N ASN A 175 25.77 22.49 27.26
CA ASN A 175 24.56 22.41 26.43
C ASN A 175 23.73 23.69 26.37
N PHE A 176 23.71 24.48 27.44
CA PHE A 176 22.95 25.72 27.52
C PHE A 176 23.82 26.98 27.28
N GLY A 177 25.04 26.79 26.79
CA GLY A 177 25.98 27.86 26.44
C GLY A 177 26.83 28.36 27.60
N LEU A 178 27.90 29.09 27.25
CA LEU A 178 28.96 29.51 28.17
C LEU A 178 28.48 30.49 29.26
N ASP A 179 27.43 31.26 28.98
CA ASP A 179 26.82 32.17 29.96
C ASP A 179 26.20 31.41 31.14
N LEU A 180 25.65 30.20 30.92
CA LEU A 180 25.19 29.37 32.03
C LEU A 180 26.39 28.93 32.88
N ILE A 181 27.46 28.41 32.27
CA ILE A 181 28.66 27.98 33.04
C ILE A 181 29.21 29.14 33.87
N LYS A 182 29.26 30.36 33.32
CA LYS A 182 29.67 31.56 34.06
C LYS A 182 28.71 31.93 35.17
N LYS A 183 27.39 31.69 35.03
CA LYS A 183 26.44 31.80 36.14
C LYS A 183 26.69 30.76 37.22
N LEU A 184 26.91 29.49 36.86
CA LEU A 184 27.18 28.40 37.81
C LEU A 184 28.49 28.66 38.59
N GLU A 185 29.54 29.13 37.93
CA GLU A 185 30.83 29.52 38.54
C GLU A 185 30.68 30.67 39.55
N ASN A 186 29.78 31.63 39.28
CA ASN A 186 29.48 32.72 40.22
C ASN A 186 28.55 32.30 41.38
N GLU A 187 27.77 31.23 41.22
CA GLU A 187 26.85 30.71 42.24
C GLU A 187 27.51 29.67 43.16
N ALA A 188 28.56 28.99 42.70
CA ALA A 188 29.29 27.99 43.47
C ALA A 188 30.16 28.61 44.58
N LYS A 189 30.20 27.97 45.74
CA LYS A 189 31.12 28.30 46.86
C LYS A 189 32.45 27.53 46.77
N PHE A 190 32.63 26.75 45.71
CA PHE A 190 33.76 25.89 45.40
C PHE A 190 34.20 26.17 43.96
N PRO A 191 35.48 25.96 43.61
CA PRO A 191 35.95 26.14 42.24
C PRO A 191 35.34 25.11 41.30
N ILE A 192 34.96 25.59 40.10
CA ILE A 192 34.68 24.75 38.93
C ILE A 192 35.97 24.63 38.12
N LEU A 193 36.31 23.41 37.72
CA LEU A 193 37.63 23.04 37.20
C LEU A 193 37.59 22.41 35.80
N SER A 194 38.49 22.85 34.93
CA SER A 194 38.84 22.22 33.65
C SER A 194 40.21 22.76 33.18
N ALA A 195 41.27 21.99 33.45
CA ALA A 195 42.66 22.40 33.16
C ALA A 195 42.98 22.48 31.67
N ASN A 196 42.21 21.76 30.84
CA ASN A 196 42.43 21.64 29.41
C ASN A 196 41.47 22.47 28.53
N THR A 197 40.54 23.23 29.12
CA THR A 197 39.61 24.10 28.38
C THR A 197 40.08 25.55 28.37
N TYR A 198 40.29 26.11 27.17
CA TYR A 198 40.88 27.44 26.97
C TYR A 198 40.02 28.33 26.06
N VAL A 199 40.12 29.65 26.22
CA VAL A 199 39.44 30.64 25.37
C VAL A 199 40.30 31.00 24.16
N ASN A 200 39.78 30.82 22.93
CA ASN A 200 40.49 31.02 21.66
C ASN A 200 41.17 32.40 21.56
N GLU A 201 40.47 33.48 21.91
CA GLU A 201 40.99 34.85 21.75
C GLU A 201 42.14 35.21 22.72
N SER A 202 42.17 34.60 23.91
CA SER A 202 43.07 35.01 24.99
C SER A 202 44.10 33.96 25.39
N ASN A 203 43.94 32.70 24.97
CA ASN A 203 44.79 31.56 25.34
C ASN A 203 44.86 31.34 26.88
N ASN A 204 43.90 31.86 27.65
CA ASN A 204 43.72 31.60 29.07
C ASN A 204 42.73 30.45 29.27
N ARG A 205 42.82 29.74 30.41
CA ARG A 205 41.81 28.74 30.79
C ARG A 205 40.42 29.39 30.92
N PHE A 206 39.37 28.67 30.52
CA PHE A 206 37.99 29.16 30.58
C PHE A 206 37.47 29.26 32.03
N VAL A 207 37.82 28.27 32.86
CA VAL A 207 37.58 28.24 34.32
C VAL A 207 38.91 27.93 35.03
N GLY A 208 38.90 27.70 36.35
CA GLY A 208 40.10 27.21 37.05
C GLY A 208 40.58 25.86 36.47
N GLY A 209 41.87 25.53 36.56
CA GLY A 209 42.36 24.21 36.15
C GLY A 209 42.68 23.28 37.33
N THR A 210 43.14 23.89 38.41
CA THR A 210 43.69 23.25 39.59
C THR A 210 43.23 24.00 40.83
N MET A 211 43.17 23.31 41.98
CA MET A 211 43.02 23.94 43.28
C MET A 211 43.85 23.22 44.35
N LYS A 212 43.98 23.85 45.52
CA LYS A 212 44.63 23.27 46.70
C LYS A 212 43.68 23.30 47.89
N LYS A 213 43.53 22.17 48.56
CA LYS A 213 42.76 21.99 49.79
C LYS A 213 43.72 21.74 50.94
N ASN A 214 43.82 22.69 51.86
CA ASN A 214 44.50 22.48 53.14
C ASN A 214 43.64 21.56 54.02
N ILE A 215 44.27 20.55 54.62
CA ILE A 215 43.66 19.58 55.51
C ILE A 215 44.30 19.72 56.89
N ASP A 216 43.45 19.87 57.91
CA ASP A 216 43.79 19.85 59.33
C ASP A 216 43.29 18.53 59.89
N LEU A 217 44.12 17.47 59.86
CA LEU A 217 43.70 16.12 60.22
C LEU A 217 43.38 16.03 61.72
N ASN A 218 44.15 16.76 62.54
CA ASN A 218 44.08 16.67 63.99
C ASN A 218 43.03 17.62 64.62
N GLY A 219 42.63 18.69 63.93
CA GLY A 219 41.59 19.64 64.32
C GLY A 219 42.07 20.80 65.20
N ASP A 220 43.37 21.13 65.20
CA ASP A 220 43.94 22.23 66.02
C ASP A 220 43.91 23.60 65.34
N GLY A 221 43.48 23.67 64.08
CA GLY A 221 43.43 24.87 63.26
C GLY A 221 44.70 25.12 62.42
N GLN A 222 45.65 24.20 62.40
CA GLN A 222 46.84 24.25 61.54
C GLN A 222 46.70 23.30 60.34
N THR A 223 47.40 23.59 59.24
CA THR A 223 47.41 22.69 58.07
C THR A 223 48.41 21.57 58.30
N ASP A 224 47.94 20.32 58.35
CA ASP A 224 48.77 19.13 58.43
C ASP A 224 49.31 18.72 57.06
N LEU A 225 48.45 18.66 56.04
CA LEU A 225 48.81 18.41 54.63
C LEU A 225 48.03 19.31 53.65
N THR A 226 48.50 19.37 52.41
CA THR A 226 47.79 20.03 51.30
C THR A 226 47.49 19.06 50.16
N VAL A 227 46.22 18.93 49.79
CA VAL A 227 45.77 18.10 48.67
C VAL A 227 45.54 18.98 47.43
N GLY A 228 46.22 18.66 46.33
CA GLY A 228 45.97 19.23 45.01
C GLY A 228 44.82 18.51 44.32
N ILE A 229 43.92 19.26 43.67
CA ILE A 229 42.85 18.71 42.84
C ILE A 229 43.01 19.24 41.42
N ILE A 230 43.05 18.34 40.44
CA ILE A 230 43.08 18.62 39.01
C ILE A 230 41.71 18.27 38.44
N GLY A 231 41.09 19.20 37.69
CA GLY A 231 39.91 18.90 36.89
C GLY A 231 40.25 18.82 35.41
N LEU A 232 39.75 17.81 34.69
CA LEU A 232 39.97 17.61 33.26
C LEU A 232 38.67 17.21 32.57
N THR A 233 38.41 17.75 31.38
CA THR A 233 37.17 17.55 30.63
C THR A 233 37.47 16.92 29.28
N THR A 234 36.64 15.99 28.80
CA THR A 234 36.82 15.37 27.48
C THR A 234 36.98 16.42 26.36
N PRO A 235 38.01 16.32 25.49
CA PRO A 235 38.25 17.32 24.44
C PRO A 235 37.30 17.19 23.24
N GLN A 236 36.35 16.24 23.28
CA GLN A 236 35.41 15.98 22.19
C GLN A 236 34.16 16.88 22.18
N ILE A 237 33.99 17.76 23.17
CA ILE A 237 32.85 18.70 23.27
C ILE A 237 32.55 19.49 21.98
N PRO A 238 33.52 19.99 21.20
CA PRO A 238 33.23 20.67 19.93
C PRO A 238 32.48 19.82 18.90
N LEU A 239 32.54 18.48 19.00
CA LEU A 239 31.77 17.56 18.14
C LEU A 239 30.29 17.50 18.53
N TRP A 240 29.93 17.87 19.76
CA TRP A 240 28.59 17.76 20.31
C TRP A 240 27.90 19.13 20.41
N ASP A 241 28.57 20.13 21.01
CA ASP A 241 28.00 21.46 21.27
C ASP A 241 28.34 22.51 20.19
N GLY A 242 29.28 22.21 19.29
CA GLY A 242 29.60 23.00 18.10
C GLY A 242 29.71 24.51 18.35
N ALA A 243 28.85 25.28 17.67
CA ALA A 243 28.86 26.75 17.69
C ALA A 243 28.74 27.38 19.09
N LYS A 244 28.21 26.66 20.10
CA LYS A 244 28.15 27.15 21.49
C LYS A 244 29.54 27.27 22.13
N VAL A 245 30.49 26.47 21.65
CA VAL A 245 31.87 26.39 22.17
C VAL A 245 32.93 26.86 21.17
N ASP A 246 32.55 27.45 20.03
CA ASP A 246 33.48 28.01 19.01
C ASP A 246 34.47 29.06 19.56
N SER A 247 34.14 29.71 20.69
CA SER A 247 35.05 30.64 21.38
C SER A 247 36.10 29.94 22.26
N LEU A 248 36.03 28.61 22.37
CA LEU A 248 36.91 27.77 23.18
C LEU A 248 37.72 26.78 22.31
N TYR A 249 38.77 26.23 22.90
CA TYR A 249 39.45 25.03 22.42
C TYR A 249 39.79 24.13 23.59
N PHE A 250 39.77 22.82 23.34
CA PHE A 250 39.98 21.79 24.35
C PHE A 250 41.24 21.01 23.99
N ASN A 251 42.25 21.08 24.85
CA ASN A 251 43.52 20.40 24.64
C ASN A 251 43.45 18.92 25.08
N PRO A 252 44.33 18.05 24.53
CA PRO A 252 44.47 16.65 24.95
C PRO A 252 44.65 16.46 26.46
N LEU A 253 44.05 15.40 27.01
CA LEU A 253 44.01 15.16 28.45
C LEU A 253 45.41 14.94 29.07
N GLN A 254 46.27 14.15 28.42
CA GLN A 254 47.57 13.74 28.97
C GLN A 254 48.53 14.92 29.13
N GLU A 255 48.65 15.77 28.11
CA GLU A 255 49.55 16.92 28.10
C GLU A 255 49.12 17.99 29.11
N GLU A 256 47.82 18.21 29.29
CA GLU A 256 47.30 19.18 30.24
C GLU A 256 47.32 18.66 31.69
N ALA A 257 47.09 17.36 31.89
CA ALA A 257 47.31 16.71 33.17
C ALA A 257 48.77 16.88 33.64
N ALA A 258 49.75 16.66 32.74
CA ALA A 258 51.16 16.83 33.06
C ALA A 258 51.53 18.28 33.43
N LYS A 259 50.89 19.28 32.80
CA LYS A 259 51.03 20.70 33.19
C LYS A 259 50.39 20.99 34.54
N ALA A 260 49.18 20.48 34.78
CA ALA A 260 48.45 20.65 36.03
C ALA A 260 49.18 20.00 37.24
N VAL A 261 49.81 18.84 37.06
CA VAL A 261 50.70 18.25 38.07
C VAL A 261 51.92 19.16 38.31
N ALA A 262 52.51 19.73 37.25
CA ALA A 262 53.65 20.63 37.39
C ALA A 262 53.30 21.95 38.13
N GLU A 263 52.04 22.39 38.12
CA GLU A 263 51.52 23.52 38.91
C GLU A 263 51.37 23.19 40.41
N LEU A 264 51.18 21.91 40.77
CA LEU A 264 50.83 21.49 42.13
C LEU A 264 51.98 20.82 42.89
N LYS A 265 52.83 20.03 42.21
CA LYS A 265 53.83 19.11 42.79
C LYS A 265 54.80 19.68 43.84
N ASP A 266 55.07 20.99 43.80
CA ASP A 266 56.01 21.66 44.72
C ASP A 266 55.26 22.37 45.88
N GLU A 267 53.92 22.34 45.88
CA GLU A 267 53.01 23.04 46.81
C GLU A 267 51.90 22.15 47.41
N THR A 268 51.90 20.85 47.12
CA THR A 268 50.92 19.84 47.59
C THR A 268 51.59 18.52 47.93
N ASP A 269 51.09 17.82 48.94
CA ASP A 269 51.57 16.49 49.35
C ASP A 269 50.93 15.35 48.53
N ILE A 270 49.66 15.50 48.17
CA ILE A 270 48.85 14.47 47.50
C ILE A 270 48.09 15.14 46.35
N ILE A 271 48.03 14.50 45.18
CA ILE A 271 47.29 15.01 44.01
C ILE A 271 46.19 14.05 43.59
N VAL A 272 44.96 14.57 43.48
CA VAL A 272 43.78 13.86 42.98
C VAL A 272 43.42 14.42 41.60
N ALA A 273 43.24 13.55 40.61
CA ALA A 273 42.74 13.94 39.30
C ALA A 273 41.29 13.49 39.14
N SER A 274 40.40 14.45 38.86
CA SER A 274 39.00 14.21 38.53
C SER A 274 38.85 14.49 37.03
N ILE A 275 38.54 13.45 36.25
CA ILE A 275 38.56 13.47 34.79
C ILE A 275 37.16 13.10 34.29
N HIS A 276 36.45 14.05 33.70
CA HIS A 276 35.21 13.80 32.98
C HIS A 276 35.54 13.31 31.56
N ALA A 277 35.95 12.05 31.45
CA ALA A 277 36.18 11.35 30.20
C ALA A 277 36.13 9.84 30.43
N GLY A 278 35.71 9.10 29.40
CA GLY A 278 35.74 7.64 29.41
C GLY A 278 37.16 7.08 29.53
N ARG A 279 37.29 5.85 30.03
CA ARG A 279 38.60 5.21 30.22
C ARG A 279 39.32 5.03 28.89
N GLN A 280 38.62 4.46 27.92
CA GLN A 280 39.11 4.15 26.59
C GLN A 280 38.29 4.93 25.56
N ASN A 281 38.97 5.56 24.62
CA ASN A 281 38.35 6.28 23.50
C ASN A 281 39.11 5.92 22.21
N ALA A 282 38.44 6.00 21.06
CA ALA A 282 39.07 5.76 19.76
C ALA A 282 40.12 6.84 19.43
N ASP A 283 39.95 8.05 19.96
CA ASP A 283 40.98 9.09 20.01
C ASP A 283 41.77 9.00 21.33
N PRO A 284 43.08 8.68 21.31
CA PRO A 284 43.91 8.66 22.50
C PRO A 284 43.93 10.00 23.26
N ALA A 285 43.75 11.14 22.60
CA ALA A 285 43.75 12.46 23.24
C ALA A 285 42.58 12.63 24.23
N ALA A 286 41.51 11.84 24.09
CA ALA A 286 40.30 11.85 24.90
C ALA A 286 40.19 10.66 25.87
N SER A 287 41.22 9.83 26.02
CA SER A 287 41.21 8.65 26.88
C SER A 287 41.82 8.92 28.26
N ALA A 288 41.04 8.71 29.34
CA ALA A 288 41.54 8.87 30.71
C ALA A 288 42.65 7.85 31.07
N ASP A 289 42.63 6.65 30.48
CA ASP A 289 43.70 5.65 30.65
C ASP A 289 45.07 6.19 30.17
N GLN A 290 45.13 7.16 29.22
CA GLN A 290 46.39 7.82 28.82
C GLN A 290 46.94 8.76 29.91
N VAL A 291 46.09 9.37 30.73
CA VAL A 291 46.53 10.12 31.91
C VAL A 291 47.05 9.15 32.96
N ILE A 292 46.23 8.17 33.34
CA ILE A 292 46.50 7.19 34.40
C ILE A 292 47.80 6.41 34.14
N SER A 293 48.06 6.03 32.89
CA SER A 293 49.21 5.20 32.53
C SER A 293 50.51 5.99 32.33
N ASN A 294 50.45 7.28 31.99
CA ASN A 294 51.61 8.04 31.50
C ASN A 294 51.97 9.28 32.33
N VAL A 295 51.09 9.79 33.19
CA VAL A 295 51.33 11.03 33.96
C VAL A 295 51.74 10.69 35.40
N PRO A 296 53.02 10.87 35.78
CA PRO A 296 53.48 10.65 37.15
C PRO A 296 53.01 11.78 38.07
N GLY A 297 52.90 11.49 39.37
CA GLY A 297 52.58 12.48 40.40
C GLY A 297 51.10 12.65 40.76
N ILE A 298 50.23 11.72 40.34
CA ILE A 298 48.81 11.68 40.75
C ILE A 298 48.58 10.41 41.57
N ASP A 299 47.90 10.55 42.70
CA ASP A 299 47.74 9.51 43.72
C ASP A 299 46.35 8.87 43.74
N ALA A 300 45.33 9.51 43.17
CA ALA A 300 43.97 8.99 43.05
C ALA A 300 43.23 9.58 41.85
N TYR A 301 42.32 8.80 41.27
CA TYR A 301 41.55 9.19 40.08
C TYR A 301 40.04 9.00 40.25
N ILE A 302 39.28 10.03 39.90
CA ILE A 302 37.81 10.02 39.79
C ILE A 302 37.45 10.12 38.31
N LEU A 303 36.62 9.20 37.81
CA LEU A 303 36.19 9.14 36.41
C LEU A 303 34.65 9.21 36.28
N GLY A 304 34.17 9.53 35.08
CA GLY A 304 32.77 9.76 34.74
C GLY A 304 32.49 9.48 33.25
N HIS A 305 31.47 10.11 32.66
CA HIS A 305 31.14 10.13 31.22
C HIS A 305 30.65 8.78 30.63
N ASP A 306 31.25 7.65 31.00
CA ASP A 306 30.91 6.33 30.46
C ASP A 306 29.62 5.72 31.08
N HIS A 307 29.05 6.34 32.12
CA HIS A 307 27.97 5.84 32.97
C HIS A 307 28.24 4.42 33.55
N ARG A 308 29.46 4.17 34.02
CA ARG A 308 29.93 2.83 34.45
C ARG A 308 30.41 2.81 35.89
N SER A 309 29.79 1.93 36.68
CA SER A 309 30.21 1.61 38.04
C SER A 309 31.49 0.74 38.02
N PHE A 310 32.59 1.27 38.54
CA PHE A 310 33.82 0.51 38.80
C PHE A 310 34.66 1.16 39.90
N ALA A 311 35.38 0.33 40.66
CA ALA A 311 36.41 0.78 41.58
C ALA A 311 37.51 -0.28 41.61
N GLU A 312 38.74 0.13 41.29
CA GLU A 312 39.88 -0.79 41.17
C GLU A 312 41.22 -0.07 41.43
N LYS A 313 42.32 -0.83 41.35
CA LYS A 313 43.68 -0.27 41.34
C LYS A 313 44.34 -0.55 39.99
N ILE A 314 44.83 0.51 39.35
CA ILE A 314 45.48 0.45 38.04
C ILE A 314 46.98 0.71 38.20
N GLN A 315 47.80 0.07 37.38
CA GLN A 315 49.24 0.35 37.32
C GLN A 315 49.49 1.68 36.59
N GLY A 316 49.76 2.74 37.34
CA GLY A 316 50.27 4.01 36.82
C GLY A 316 51.80 4.13 36.96
N PRO A 317 52.40 5.29 36.57
CA PRO A 317 53.84 5.53 36.67
C PRO A 317 54.39 5.46 38.11
N ASN A 318 53.57 5.81 39.10
CA ASN A 318 53.94 5.84 40.52
C ASN A 318 53.74 4.50 41.25
N GLY A 319 53.09 3.51 40.62
CA GLY A 319 52.65 2.27 41.29
C GLY A 319 51.18 1.96 41.04
N LEU A 320 50.57 1.19 41.94
CA LEU A 320 49.13 0.88 41.89
C LEU A 320 48.33 2.05 42.49
N VAL A 321 47.59 2.77 41.64
CA VAL A 321 46.75 3.92 42.00
C VAL A 321 45.26 3.53 42.02
N PRO A 322 44.46 4.00 43.00
CA PRO A 322 43.03 3.81 43.04
C PRO A 322 42.34 4.63 41.95
N VAL A 323 41.43 3.98 41.21
CA VAL A 323 40.63 4.61 40.15
C VAL A 323 39.19 4.15 40.31
N ALA A 324 38.24 5.08 40.36
CA ALA A 324 36.82 4.76 40.46
C ALA A 324 35.95 5.71 39.65
N GLY A 325 34.84 5.17 39.13
CA GLY A 325 33.74 5.91 38.53
C GLY A 325 32.40 5.39 39.04
N PRO A 326 31.46 6.24 39.46
CA PRO A 326 30.12 5.81 39.81
C PRO A 326 29.30 5.54 38.54
N LYS A 327 28.12 4.95 38.67
CA LYS A 327 27.24 4.75 37.51
C LYS A 327 26.68 6.07 36.98
N ASP A 328 25.62 6.58 37.60
CA ASP A 328 24.92 7.82 37.22
C ASP A 328 23.86 8.18 38.27
N THR A 329 23.18 9.30 38.04
CA THR A 329 21.89 9.71 38.64
C THR A 329 21.88 9.78 40.17
N GLY A 330 23.06 9.87 40.80
CA GLY A 330 23.21 9.85 42.26
C GLY A 330 22.80 8.51 42.93
N THR A 331 22.66 7.43 42.15
CA THR A 331 22.28 6.09 42.65
C THR A 331 23.43 5.37 43.36
N GLU A 332 24.65 5.79 43.07
CA GLU A 332 25.93 5.31 43.55
C GLU A 332 26.88 6.52 43.64
N MET A 333 27.87 6.45 44.53
CA MET A 333 28.98 7.40 44.61
C MET A 333 30.29 6.64 44.86
N ILE A 334 31.43 7.24 44.53
CA ILE A 334 32.73 6.62 44.84
C ILE A 334 33.20 7.00 46.25
N LYS A 335 33.99 6.11 46.85
CA LYS A 335 34.79 6.36 48.05
C LYS A 335 36.19 5.83 47.81
N ILE A 336 37.18 6.73 47.79
CA ILE A 336 38.59 6.38 47.78
C ILE A 336 39.16 6.69 49.17
N ASP A 337 39.67 5.67 49.85
CA ASP A 337 40.33 5.80 51.14
C ASP A 337 41.85 5.74 50.92
N LEU A 338 42.58 6.74 51.40
CA LEU A 338 44.04 6.81 51.37
C LEU A 338 44.58 6.76 52.79
N ASP A 339 45.33 5.69 53.10
CA ASP A 339 46.14 5.60 54.30
C ASP A 339 47.44 6.38 54.06
N ILE A 340 47.64 7.47 54.77
CA ILE A 340 48.73 8.41 54.56
C ILE A 340 49.73 8.38 55.72
N GLU A 341 51.00 8.53 55.39
CA GLU A 341 52.10 8.60 56.35
C GLU A 341 53.01 9.78 56.05
N LYS A 342 53.73 10.25 57.06
CA LYS A 342 54.65 11.38 56.92
C LYS A 342 56.08 10.87 56.70
N ASN A 343 56.71 11.28 55.61
CA ASN A 343 58.06 10.89 55.22
C ASN A 343 58.97 12.13 55.24
N GLY A 344 59.58 12.40 56.39
CA GLY A 344 60.28 13.66 56.64
C GLY A 344 59.29 14.80 56.82
N ASP A 345 59.35 15.82 55.97
CA ASP A 345 58.45 16.99 56.02
C ASP A 345 57.22 16.86 55.12
N GLN A 346 57.20 15.92 54.16
CA GLN A 346 56.08 15.70 53.22
C GLN A 346 55.20 14.50 53.62
N TRP A 347 53.91 14.55 53.31
CA TRP A 347 53.02 13.40 53.38
C TRP A 347 53.03 12.58 52.08
N GLN A 348 52.80 11.28 52.19
CA GLN A 348 52.71 10.36 51.06
C GLN A 348 51.63 9.30 51.29
N VAL A 349 51.06 8.76 50.21
CA VAL A 349 50.12 7.63 50.27
C VAL A 349 50.89 6.33 50.52
N LYS A 350 50.55 5.64 51.61
CA LYS A 350 51.10 4.33 52.00
C LYS A 350 50.30 3.19 51.41
N ASN A 351 48.98 3.25 51.60
CA ASN A 351 48.01 2.35 50.97
C ASN A 351 46.82 3.17 50.47
N SER A 352 46.09 2.58 49.54
CA SER A 352 44.84 3.09 49.00
C SER A 352 43.78 2.00 49.01
N ASP A 353 42.51 2.37 48.92
CA ASP A 353 41.43 1.48 48.47
C ASP A 353 40.35 2.30 47.76
N ALA A 354 39.57 1.64 46.90
CA ALA A 354 38.51 2.27 46.13
C ALA A 354 37.24 1.42 46.17
N ALA A 355 36.11 2.05 46.46
CA ALA A 355 34.82 1.38 46.57
C ALA A 355 33.68 2.19 45.94
N ILE A 356 32.65 1.47 45.47
CA ILE A 356 31.36 2.03 45.12
C ILE A 356 30.43 1.95 46.33
N VAL A 357 29.82 3.08 46.68
CA VAL A 357 28.83 3.20 47.76
C VAL A 357 27.46 3.42 47.14
N SER A 358 26.57 2.44 47.29
CA SER A 358 25.17 2.54 46.84
C SER A 358 24.37 3.48 47.75
N THR A 359 23.62 4.42 47.15
CA THR A 359 22.74 5.35 47.87
C THR A 359 21.30 4.84 47.96
N LYS A 360 20.95 3.83 47.14
CA LYS A 360 19.56 3.42 46.83
C LYS A 360 18.68 3.13 48.06
N THR A 361 19.27 2.54 49.11
CA THR A 361 18.57 2.13 50.34
C THR A 361 18.73 3.13 51.50
N VAL A 362 19.41 4.25 51.28
CA VAL A 362 19.71 5.26 52.30
C VAL A 362 18.52 6.23 52.40
N PRO A 363 18.07 6.64 53.60
CA PRO A 363 17.07 7.69 53.70
C PRO A 363 17.62 9.01 53.12
N ALA A 364 16.76 9.79 52.49
CA ALA A 364 17.15 11.10 51.97
C ALA A 364 17.39 12.13 53.09
N ASP A 365 18.29 13.08 52.86
CA ASP A 365 18.58 14.21 53.73
C ASP A 365 17.41 15.20 53.69
N GLU A 366 16.56 15.14 54.71
CA GLU A 366 15.38 16.00 54.84
C GLU A 366 15.73 17.49 55.06
N ALA A 367 16.97 17.82 55.48
CA ALA A 367 17.42 19.19 55.59
C ALA A 367 17.91 19.74 54.24
N LEU A 368 18.59 18.94 53.40
CA LEU A 368 18.83 19.30 51.99
C LEU A 368 17.50 19.48 51.24
N LYS A 369 16.52 18.60 51.48
CA LYS A 369 15.17 18.77 50.93
C LYS A 369 14.53 20.06 51.40
N ALA A 370 14.58 20.40 52.69
CA ALA A 370 14.05 21.68 53.18
C ALA A 370 14.69 22.89 52.46
N GLU A 371 16.01 22.88 52.26
CA GLU A 371 16.74 23.95 51.56
C GLU A 371 16.40 24.05 50.06
N THR A 372 15.99 22.94 49.44
CA THR A 372 15.73 22.85 47.99
C THR A 372 14.24 22.68 47.64
N LYS A 373 13.34 22.75 48.62
CA LYS A 373 11.91 22.44 48.47
C LYS A 373 11.21 23.22 47.37
N GLU A 374 11.51 24.51 47.24
CA GLU A 374 10.90 25.40 46.25
C GLU A 374 11.13 24.90 44.81
N TYR A 375 12.31 24.33 44.52
CA TYR A 375 12.67 23.80 43.20
C TYR A 375 11.88 22.54 42.87
N HIS A 376 11.74 21.64 43.84
CA HIS A 376 10.92 20.45 43.72
C HIS A 376 9.44 20.80 43.52
N ASP A 377 8.88 21.66 44.38
CA ASP A 377 7.48 22.10 44.32
C ASP A 377 7.14 22.75 42.97
N LYS A 378 7.98 23.69 42.49
CA LYS A 378 7.78 24.37 41.20
C LYS A 378 7.90 23.43 40.01
N THR A 379 8.81 22.45 40.06
CA THR A 379 8.91 21.44 38.99
C THR A 379 7.64 20.59 38.94
N ARG A 380 7.10 20.19 40.11
CA ARG A 380 5.84 19.43 40.19
C ARG A 380 4.62 20.24 39.75
N GLU A 381 4.61 21.55 39.99
CA GLU A 381 3.61 22.47 39.44
C GLU A 381 3.68 22.53 37.90
N PHE A 382 4.88 22.72 37.34
CA PHE A 382 5.12 22.77 35.89
C PHE A 382 4.72 21.49 35.15
N ILE A 383 5.09 20.30 35.65
CA ILE A 383 4.72 19.03 34.98
C ILE A 383 3.21 18.77 35.01
N SER A 384 2.51 19.36 35.98
CA SER A 384 1.05 19.28 36.14
C SER A 384 0.30 20.37 35.37
N GLU A 385 1.01 21.35 34.78
CA GLU A 385 0.41 22.43 34.00
C GLU A 385 -0.31 21.85 32.77
N LYS A 386 -1.59 22.22 32.59
CA LYS A 386 -2.34 21.89 31.38
C LYS A 386 -1.79 22.72 30.21
N ILE A 387 -1.23 22.03 29.23
CA ILE A 387 -0.69 22.60 27.99
C ILE A 387 -1.64 22.47 26.79
N GLY A 388 -2.65 21.58 26.85
CA GLY A 388 -3.66 21.41 25.80
C GLY A 388 -4.76 20.40 26.17
N THR A 389 -5.52 19.96 25.17
CA THR A 389 -6.57 18.91 25.30
C THR A 389 -6.56 17.99 24.07
N ALA A 390 -6.66 16.67 24.27
CA ALA A 390 -6.85 15.68 23.20
C ALA A 390 -8.33 15.33 23.06
N THR A 391 -8.87 15.30 21.83
CA THR A 391 -10.29 14.94 21.58
C THR A 391 -10.55 13.43 21.59
N GLY A 392 -9.51 12.62 21.41
CA GLY A 392 -9.59 11.16 21.30
C GLY A 392 -8.29 10.47 21.75
N HIS A 393 -8.26 9.14 21.69
CA HIS A 393 -7.06 8.35 21.97
C HIS A 393 -6.12 8.34 20.75
N PHE A 394 -4.82 8.58 20.97
CA PHE A 394 -3.81 8.65 19.91
C PHE A 394 -3.22 7.29 19.50
N LEU A 395 -3.30 6.30 20.39
CA LEU A 395 -3.22 4.89 20.02
C LEU A 395 -4.61 4.26 20.13
N PRO A 396 -5.05 3.44 19.15
CA PRO A 396 -6.23 2.60 19.30
C PRO A 396 -5.96 1.47 20.31
N ALA A 397 -7.04 0.83 20.79
CA ALA A 397 -6.91 -0.38 21.59
C ALA A 397 -6.37 -1.54 20.75
N GLU A 398 -5.54 -2.39 21.38
CA GLU A 398 -5.02 -3.63 20.78
C GLU A 398 -6.17 -4.57 20.36
N GLU A 399 -6.17 -5.02 19.11
CA GLU A 399 -7.04 -6.12 18.66
C GLU A 399 -6.65 -7.42 19.39
N ILE A 400 -5.35 -7.64 19.55
CA ILE A 400 -4.74 -8.82 20.17
C ILE A 400 -3.80 -8.35 21.27
N LYS A 401 -4.14 -8.68 22.51
CA LYS A 401 -3.37 -8.32 23.70
C LYS A 401 -1.90 -8.74 23.55
N GLY A 402 -0.99 -7.77 23.62
CA GLY A 402 0.44 -7.99 23.43
C GLY A 402 0.94 -7.84 21.99
N ILE A 403 0.08 -7.49 21.02
CA ILE A 403 0.49 -7.06 19.67
C ILE A 403 0.09 -5.58 19.49
N PRO A 404 1.05 -4.65 19.64
CA PRO A 404 0.75 -3.22 19.67
C PRO A 404 0.49 -2.63 18.28
N GLU A 405 -0.56 -1.80 18.23
CA GLU A 405 -1.19 -1.33 16.98
C GLU A 405 -0.32 -0.40 16.13
N ALA A 406 0.55 0.39 16.77
CA ALA A 406 1.48 1.28 16.08
C ALA A 406 2.50 0.54 15.21
N GLN A 407 2.69 -0.77 15.43
CA GLN A 407 3.53 -1.64 14.62
C GLN A 407 2.74 -2.37 13.53
N LEU A 408 1.41 -2.22 13.45
CA LEU A 408 0.56 -2.88 12.45
C LEU A 408 -0.05 -1.91 11.44
N ARG A 409 -0.32 -0.66 11.86
CA ARG A 409 -1.00 0.36 11.07
C ARG A 409 -0.58 1.79 11.45
N PRO A 410 -0.85 2.80 10.61
CA PRO A 410 -0.75 4.19 10.98
C PRO A 410 -1.52 4.51 12.27
N THR A 411 -0.95 5.37 13.11
CA THR A 411 -1.57 5.84 14.35
C THR A 411 -1.27 7.32 14.55
N ALA A 412 -2.21 8.06 15.16
CA ALA A 412 -2.03 9.47 15.45
C ALA A 412 -0.84 9.74 16.39
N MET A 413 -0.49 8.78 17.26
CA MET A 413 0.66 8.88 18.16
C MET A 413 1.99 9.06 17.41
N ILE A 414 2.28 8.19 16.44
CA ILE A 414 3.55 8.28 15.70
C ILE A 414 3.52 9.41 14.67
N SER A 415 2.35 9.70 14.10
CA SER A 415 2.15 10.86 13.24
C SER A 415 2.37 12.18 13.98
N LEU A 416 1.89 12.33 15.23
CA LEU A 416 2.17 13.51 16.07
C LEU A 416 3.67 13.76 16.23
N ILE A 417 4.44 12.72 16.56
CA ILE A 417 5.90 12.83 16.69
C ILE A 417 6.50 13.29 15.36
N ASN A 418 6.19 12.61 14.25
CA ASN A 418 6.73 12.96 12.92
C ASN A 418 6.27 14.33 12.40
N ASN A 419 5.04 14.77 12.70
CA ASN A 419 4.51 16.11 12.38
C ASN A 419 5.36 17.18 13.08
N VAL A 420 5.65 16.99 14.37
CA VAL A 420 6.56 17.87 15.13
C VAL A 420 7.97 17.85 14.54
N GLN A 421 8.51 16.68 14.19
CA GLN A 421 9.83 16.58 13.56
C GLN A 421 9.91 17.40 12.26
N ARG A 422 8.90 17.28 11.38
CA ARG A 422 8.84 17.99 10.09
C ARG A 422 8.60 19.49 10.28
N GLN A 423 7.70 19.91 11.17
CA GLN A 423 7.45 21.33 11.46
C GLN A 423 8.69 22.00 12.05
N ALA A 424 9.35 21.38 13.02
CA ALA A 424 10.52 21.96 13.69
C ALA A 424 11.73 22.07 12.77
N THR A 425 11.92 21.13 11.83
CA THR A 425 13.09 21.11 10.94
C THR A 425 12.87 21.79 9.59
N GLY A 426 11.67 21.70 9.02
CA GLY A 426 11.37 22.02 7.62
C GLY A 426 11.70 20.89 6.64
N ALA A 427 11.95 19.67 7.12
CA ALA A 427 12.26 18.52 6.27
C ALA A 427 11.04 18.01 5.49
N GLN A 428 11.27 17.49 4.27
CA GLN A 428 10.23 16.86 3.46
C GLN A 428 9.67 15.62 4.16
N LEU A 429 10.57 14.80 4.71
CA LEU A 429 10.30 13.52 5.35
C LEU A 429 10.62 13.56 6.84
N ALA A 430 10.08 12.61 7.60
CA ALA A 430 10.59 12.27 8.92
C ALA A 430 10.56 10.76 9.18
N ALA A 431 11.40 10.31 10.12
CA ALA A 431 11.40 8.95 10.64
C ALA A 431 11.53 8.98 12.18
N SER A 432 10.71 8.17 12.86
CA SER A 432 10.82 7.96 14.31
C SER A 432 10.30 6.57 14.68
N ALA A 433 10.91 5.97 15.69
CA ALA A 433 10.34 4.84 16.41
C ALA A 433 9.40 5.31 17.53
N LEU A 434 8.60 4.37 18.02
CA LEU A 434 7.82 4.53 19.25
C LEU A 434 8.55 3.85 20.41
N PHE A 435 9.18 4.62 21.31
CA PHE A 435 10.10 4.08 22.32
C PHE A 435 9.45 3.20 23.41
N LYS A 436 8.13 3.29 23.56
CA LYS A 436 7.28 2.34 24.28
C LYS A 436 6.21 1.89 23.29
N ALA A 437 6.03 0.60 23.07
CA ALA A 437 5.00 0.14 22.13
C ALA A 437 3.57 0.52 22.60
N ASP A 438 3.40 0.70 23.92
CA ASP A 438 2.16 1.10 24.58
C ASP A 438 2.09 2.60 24.94
N SER A 439 2.86 3.47 24.26
CA SER A 439 2.87 4.94 24.46
C SER A 439 1.46 5.54 24.52
N LYS A 440 1.17 6.39 25.52
CA LYS A 440 -0.22 6.81 25.84
C LYS A 440 -0.45 8.32 25.73
N LEU A 441 -1.45 8.68 24.94
CA LEU A 441 -2.12 9.97 24.98
C LEU A 441 -3.62 9.71 24.79
N ASN A 442 -4.36 9.87 25.88
CA ASN A 442 -5.79 9.60 25.95
C ASN A 442 -6.60 10.89 25.75
N ALA A 443 -7.88 10.76 25.43
CA ALA A 443 -8.81 11.88 25.40
C ALA A 443 -8.87 12.59 26.77
N GLY A 444 -8.89 13.92 26.77
CA GLY A 444 -8.90 14.73 27.98
C GLY A 444 -7.78 15.79 28.00
N ASP A 445 -7.50 16.32 29.18
CA ASP A 445 -6.51 17.37 29.36
C ASP A 445 -5.07 16.82 29.24
N ILE A 446 -4.25 17.52 28.47
CA ILE A 446 -2.84 17.22 28.26
C ILE A 446 -2.03 18.12 29.19
N SER A 447 -1.27 17.51 30.09
CA SER A 447 -0.25 18.16 30.90
C SER A 447 1.14 17.89 30.37
N TYR A 448 2.15 18.66 30.79
CA TYR A 448 3.53 18.44 30.36
C TYR A 448 4.05 17.04 30.73
N SER A 449 3.58 16.46 31.85
CA SER A 449 3.88 15.07 32.23
C SER A 449 3.43 14.02 31.20
N ASN A 450 2.37 14.27 30.42
CA ASN A 450 1.91 13.34 29.39
C ASN A 450 2.92 13.18 28.23
N ILE A 451 3.82 14.14 28.05
CA ILE A 451 4.87 14.07 27.02
C ILE A 451 5.79 12.87 27.26
N PHE A 452 5.95 12.38 28.49
CA PHE A 452 6.79 11.21 28.80
C PHE A 452 6.19 9.87 28.40
N ASP A 453 4.88 9.83 28.16
CA ASP A 453 4.21 8.70 27.54
C ASP A 453 4.13 8.81 26.01
N ILE A 454 4.37 10.01 25.44
CA ILE A 454 4.57 10.21 23.99
C ILE A 454 6.04 9.92 23.63
N TYR A 455 6.99 10.64 24.22
CA TYR A 455 8.42 10.60 23.94
C TYR A 455 9.24 10.83 25.22
N LYS A 456 9.86 9.78 25.76
CA LYS A 456 10.52 9.84 27.09
C LYS A 456 11.93 10.45 27.09
N TYR A 457 12.68 10.37 25.99
CA TYR A 457 14.10 10.73 25.95
C TYR A 457 14.33 12.23 25.65
N PRO A 458 15.39 12.87 26.19
CA PRO A 458 15.73 14.26 25.92
C PRO A 458 16.45 14.46 24.56
N ASN A 459 16.12 13.66 23.53
CA ASN A 459 16.79 13.78 22.24
C ASN A 459 16.51 15.13 21.57
N THR A 460 17.51 15.67 20.88
CA THR A 460 17.37 16.79 19.95
C THR A 460 17.04 16.27 18.55
N LEU A 461 16.63 17.15 17.63
CA LEU A 461 16.32 16.80 16.25
C LEU A 461 17.43 17.20 15.31
N VAL A 462 17.65 16.36 14.31
CA VAL A 462 18.54 16.59 13.17
C VAL A 462 17.75 16.40 11.88
N SER A 463 17.97 17.28 10.91
CA SER A 463 17.56 17.05 9.51
C SER A 463 18.76 17.02 8.58
N VAL A 464 18.78 16.05 7.67
CA VAL A 464 19.88 15.76 6.74
C VAL A 464 19.40 15.47 5.33
N ALA A 465 20.31 15.54 4.37
CA ALA A 465 20.09 15.03 3.02
C ALA A 465 20.17 13.50 3.02
N ILE A 466 19.33 12.85 2.22
CA ILE A 466 19.36 11.41 1.95
C ILE A 466 19.02 11.17 0.47
N THR A 467 19.78 10.30 -0.22
CA THR A 467 19.45 9.88 -1.59
C THR A 467 18.21 8.98 -1.57
N GLY A 468 17.47 8.90 -2.68
CA GLY A 468 16.38 7.93 -2.81
C GLY A 468 16.84 6.48 -2.59
N GLU A 469 18.02 6.11 -3.08
CA GLU A 469 18.64 4.79 -2.85
C GLU A 469 18.90 4.51 -1.35
N ASN A 470 19.46 5.48 -0.62
CA ASN A 470 19.73 5.32 0.82
C ASN A 470 18.44 5.37 1.65
N LEU A 471 17.43 6.13 1.21
CA LEU A 471 16.10 6.15 1.82
C LEU A 471 15.43 4.78 1.71
N LEU A 472 15.41 4.17 0.52
CA LEU A 472 14.85 2.83 0.36
C LEU A 472 15.65 1.78 1.14
N THR A 473 16.99 1.89 1.17
CA THR A 473 17.83 1.02 1.99
C THR A 473 17.48 1.11 3.48
N TYR A 474 17.28 2.33 3.99
CA TYR A 474 16.85 2.56 5.38
C TYR A 474 15.45 1.99 5.64
N MET A 475 14.49 2.21 4.74
CA MET A 475 13.12 1.69 4.86
C MET A 475 13.08 0.15 4.81
N GLU A 476 13.83 -0.51 3.93
CA GLU A 476 13.96 -1.97 3.89
C GLU A 476 14.57 -2.53 5.18
N ASN A 477 15.60 -1.87 5.72
CA ASN A 477 16.17 -2.22 7.03
C ASN A 477 15.13 -2.09 8.18
N GLN A 478 14.13 -1.20 8.06
CA GLN A 478 13.02 -1.13 9.01
C GLN A 478 11.97 -2.22 8.75
N ALA A 479 11.71 -2.57 7.49
CA ALA A 479 10.80 -3.65 7.12
C ALA A 479 11.26 -5.04 7.62
N ASP A 480 12.55 -5.21 7.93
CA ASP A 480 13.10 -6.40 8.60
C ASP A 480 12.64 -6.58 10.06
N TYR A 481 11.92 -5.60 10.63
CA TYR A 481 11.24 -5.74 11.92
C TYR A 481 10.15 -6.82 11.90
N TYR A 482 9.58 -7.15 10.74
CA TYR A 482 8.55 -8.18 10.59
C TYR A 482 9.15 -9.55 10.23
N ASN A 483 8.60 -10.63 10.78
CA ASN A 483 8.85 -11.97 10.26
C ASN A 483 7.97 -12.23 9.02
N THR A 484 8.43 -13.09 8.11
CA THR A 484 7.60 -13.52 6.97
C THR A 484 6.54 -14.54 7.43
N PRO A 485 5.24 -14.32 7.16
CA PRO A 485 4.18 -15.22 7.62
C PRO A 485 4.22 -16.62 7.00
N GLY A 486 3.87 -17.62 7.79
CA GLY A 486 3.55 -18.98 7.35
C GLY A 486 2.07 -19.18 7.01
N PRO A 487 1.71 -20.27 6.31
CA PRO A 487 0.33 -20.57 5.87
C PRO A 487 -0.64 -20.96 7.01
N ASP A 488 -0.10 -21.24 8.20
CA ASP A 488 -0.87 -21.54 9.41
C ASP A 488 -0.79 -20.45 10.48
N ASP A 489 -0.09 -19.35 10.20
CA ASP A 489 -0.04 -18.20 11.11
C ASP A 489 -1.40 -17.50 11.17
N LEU A 490 -1.74 -16.95 12.34
CA LEU A 490 -2.99 -16.23 12.60
C LEU A 490 -2.75 -14.81 13.11
N THR A 491 -1.48 -14.45 13.32
CA THR A 491 -1.02 -13.17 13.89
C THR A 491 0.30 -12.76 13.24
N ILE A 492 0.57 -11.45 13.17
CA ILE A 492 1.86 -10.93 12.73
C ILE A 492 2.87 -11.06 13.88
N SER A 493 4.11 -11.45 13.55
CA SER A 493 5.21 -11.53 14.50
C SER A 493 6.42 -10.72 14.05
N PHE A 494 7.27 -10.38 15.01
CA PHE A 494 8.38 -9.45 14.85
C PHE A 494 9.73 -10.12 15.07
N ASN A 495 10.77 -9.58 14.45
CA ASN A 495 12.13 -10.09 14.52
C ASN A 495 12.71 -9.89 15.93
N GLU A 496 13.00 -10.98 16.64
CA GLU A 496 13.51 -10.97 18.03
C GLU A 496 14.75 -10.08 18.25
N LYS A 497 15.54 -9.85 17.19
CA LYS A 497 16.81 -9.12 17.22
C LYS A 497 16.63 -7.63 17.09
N ILE A 498 15.48 -7.18 16.58
CA ILE A 498 15.15 -5.77 16.39
C ILE A 498 14.19 -5.35 17.50
N ARG A 499 14.57 -4.31 18.23
CA ARG A 499 13.81 -3.79 19.37
C ARG A 499 12.81 -2.76 18.88
N VAL A 500 11.68 -2.59 19.58
CA VAL A 500 10.65 -1.61 19.17
C VAL A 500 11.24 -0.20 18.99
N TYR A 501 12.15 0.19 19.90
CA TYR A 501 12.84 1.49 19.81
C TYR A 501 13.91 1.59 18.71
N ASN A 502 14.04 0.57 17.85
CA ASN A 502 14.88 0.54 16.64
C ASN A 502 14.05 0.25 15.38
N TYR A 503 12.71 0.28 15.47
CA TYR A 503 11.80 0.22 14.32
C TYR A 503 11.20 1.60 14.06
N ASP A 504 11.72 2.30 13.06
CA ASP A 504 11.28 3.64 12.66
C ASP A 504 10.16 3.60 11.62
N ILE A 505 9.18 4.49 11.79
CA ILE A 505 8.03 4.68 10.92
C ILE A 505 8.14 6.04 10.24
N PHE A 506 7.88 6.08 8.94
CA PHE A 506 8.18 7.22 8.08
C PHE A 506 6.96 8.11 7.85
N SER A 507 7.20 9.39 7.56
CA SER A 507 6.20 10.44 7.28
C SER A 507 6.64 11.29 6.09
N GLY A 508 5.69 11.81 5.32
CA GLY A 508 5.94 12.54 4.06
C GLY A 508 6.20 11.65 2.84
N ILE A 509 6.07 10.33 3.01
CA ILE A 509 6.26 9.29 2.00
C ILE A 509 5.15 8.24 2.15
N SER A 510 4.48 7.89 1.06
CA SER A 510 3.48 6.81 1.04
C SER A 510 4.10 5.51 0.54
N TYR A 511 3.88 4.39 1.23
CA TYR A 511 4.52 3.10 0.94
C TYR A 511 3.72 1.92 1.50
N LYS A 512 4.01 0.69 1.08
CA LYS A 512 3.50 -0.53 1.72
C LYS A 512 4.63 -1.45 2.15
N ILE A 513 4.38 -2.28 3.15
CA ILE A 513 5.33 -3.28 3.65
C ILE A 513 4.77 -4.67 3.34
N ASP A 514 5.25 -5.32 2.28
CA ASP A 514 4.87 -6.69 1.93
C ASP A 514 5.76 -7.70 2.66
N ILE A 515 5.26 -8.22 3.79
CA ILE A 515 6.01 -9.13 4.66
C ILE A 515 6.12 -10.56 4.09
N SER A 516 5.40 -10.88 3.01
CA SER A 516 5.59 -12.14 2.27
C SER A 516 6.90 -12.17 1.48
N LYS A 517 7.47 -11.00 1.17
CA LYS A 517 8.68 -10.85 0.35
C LYS A 517 9.97 -10.97 1.19
N PRO A 518 11.08 -11.41 0.55
CA PRO A 518 12.39 -11.39 1.18
C PRO A 518 12.86 -9.95 1.46
N HIS A 519 13.76 -9.80 2.43
CA HIS A 519 14.48 -8.56 2.73
C HIS A 519 15.03 -7.87 1.46
N GLY A 520 14.90 -6.55 1.39
CA GLY A 520 15.33 -5.73 0.24
C GLY A 520 14.32 -5.70 -0.91
N GLN A 521 13.11 -6.24 -0.70
CA GLN A 521 11.98 -6.21 -1.64
C GLN A 521 10.63 -5.99 -0.93
N ARG A 522 10.63 -5.63 0.37
CA ARG A 522 9.41 -5.50 1.17
C ARG A 522 8.74 -4.15 1.03
N ILE A 523 9.49 -3.09 0.71
CA ILE A 523 8.97 -1.74 0.51
C ILE A 523 8.37 -1.65 -0.89
N ILE A 524 7.05 -1.64 -0.93
CA ILE A 524 6.26 -1.61 -2.16
C ILE A 524 5.76 -0.19 -2.41
N ASN A 525 6.02 0.29 -3.62
CA ASN A 525 5.52 1.53 -4.21
C ASN A 525 5.75 2.79 -3.36
N PRO A 526 6.99 3.04 -2.92
CA PRO A 526 7.33 4.25 -2.16
C PRO A 526 7.17 5.49 -3.05
N THR A 527 6.35 6.44 -2.61
CA THR A 527 6.04 7.68 -3.32
C THR A 527 6.14 8.92 -2.44
N ILE A 528 6.70 10.00 -2.98
CA ILE A 528 6.82 11.32 -2.34
C ILE A 528 6.12 12.32 -3.25
N ASP A 529 5.22 13.13 -2.69
CA ASP A 529 4.33 14.04 -3.44
C ASP A 529 3.60 13.35 -4.63
N GLY A 530 3.18 12.10 -4.42
CA GLY A 530 2.49 11.28 -5.42
C GLY A 530 3.37 10.75 -6.58
N LYS A 531 4.70 10.91 -6.50
CA LYS A 531 5.66 10.41 -7.50
C LYS A 531 6.51 9.29 -6.90
N PRO A 532 6.86 8.23 -7.66
CA PRO A 532 7.82 7.22 -7.20
C PRO A 532 9.13 7.85 -6.72
N VAL A 533 9.73 7.28 -5.68
CA VAL A 533 11.05 7.71 -5.18
C VAL A 533 12.09 7.60 -6.30
N ASP A 534 12.72 8.72 -6.65
CA ASP A 534 13.85 8.76 -7.57
C ASP A 534 15.11 8.40 -6.78
N LEU A 535 15.69 7.23 -7.09
CA LEU A 535 16.86 6.68 -6.42
C LEU A 535 18.06 7.65 -6.42
N THR A 536 18.14 8.53 -7.41
CA THR A 536 19.24 9.49 -7.62
C THR A 536 18.96 10.89 -7.08
N ALA A 537 17.72 11.19 -6.69
CA ALA A 537 17.35 12.46 -6.09
C ALA A 537 17.77 12.52 -4.61
N ASN A 538 18.07 13.73 -4.14
CA ASN A 538 18.24 14.02 -2.71
C ASN A 538 16.94 14.54 -2.12
N TYR A 539 16.56 13.98 -0.98
CA TYR A 539 15.43 14.39 -0.14
C TYR A 539 15.95 14.89 1.21
N THR A 540 15.16 15.68 1.93
CA THR A 540 15.46 16.03 3.33
C THR A 540 14.63 15.21 4.30
N ILE A 541 15.28 14.60 5.30
CA ILE A 541 14.65 13.76 6.32
C ILE A 541 15.01 14.24 7.72
N ALA A 542 14.01 14.33 8.60
CA ALA A 542 14.16 14.64 10.01
C ALA A 542 14.10 13.39 10.90
N MET A 543 14.94 13.36 11.94
CA MET A 543 15.01 12.29 12.94
C MET A 543 15.62 12.82 14.23
N ASN A 544 15.61 12.03 15.30
CA ASN A 544 16.34 12.35 16.52
C ASN A 544 17.88 12.17 16.34
N ASN A 545 18.67 12.87 17.16
CA ASN A 545 20.13 12.87 17.07
C ASN A 545 20.76 11.46 17.17
N TYR A 546 20.24 10.61 18.07
CA TYR A 546 20.69 9.22 18.23
C TYR A 546 20.53 8.38 16.94
N ARG A 547 19.45 8.60 16.19
CA ARG A 547 19.26 7.98 14.88
C ARG A 547 20.21 8.51 13.82
N TYR A 548 20.40 9.82 13.78
CA TYR A 548 21.34 10.44 12.86
C TYR A 548 22.75 9.85 13.04
N GLU A 549 23.26 9.79 14.27
CA GLU A 549 24.56 9.18 14.60
C GLU A 549 24.65 7.71 14.15
N GLY A 550 23.60 6.92 14.40
CA GLY A 550 23.53 5.52 14.01
C GLY A 550 23.51 5.29 12.49
N LEU A 551 22.84 6.17 11.71
CA LEU A 551 22.82 6.09 10.25
C LEU A 551 24.10 6.65 9.61
N LEU A 552 24.73 7.65 10.23
CA LEU A 552 26.01 8.22 9.84
C LEU A 552 27.12 7.15 9.95
N ALA A 553 27.15 6.42 11.07
CA ALA A 553 28.08 5.30 11.27
C ALA A 553 27.90 4.14 10.26
N GLN A 554 26.70 4.01 9.67
CA GLN A 554 26.39 3.04 8.61
C GLN A 554 26.66 3.57 7.20
N GLY A 555 26.94 4.88 7.03
CA GLY A 555 27.09 5.53 5.73
C GLY A 555 25.77 5.69 4.95
N ILE A 556 24.62 5.53 5.61
CA ILE A 556 23.28 5.78 5.03
C ILE A 556 23.04 7.29 4.88
N VAL A 557 23.61 8.09 5.79
CA VAL A 557 23.75 9.54 5.65
C VAL A 557 25.23 9.88 5.74
N THR A 558 25.69 10.93 5.03
CA THR A 558 27.12 11.21 4.83
C THR A 558 27.48 12.70 4.88
N GLU A 559 26.50 13.57 5.11
CA GLU A 559 26.66 15.03 5.13
C GLU A 559 26.39 15.59 6.54
N GLU A 560 26.95 16.77 6.82
CA GLU A 560 26.64 17.56 8.01
C GLU A 560 25.13 17.81 8.15
N PRO A 561 24.59 17.94 9.38
CA PRO A 561 23.21 18.36 9.62
C PRO A 561 22.85 19.64 8.84
N ILE A 562 21.80 19.57 8.00
CA ILE A 562 21.19 20.75 7.38
C ILE A 562 20.63 21.67 8.49
N LYS A 563 20.13 21.05 9.56
CA LYS A 563 19.67 21.72 10.78
C LYS A 563 19.79 20.76 11.97
N SER A 564 20.21 21.30 13.11
CA SER A 564 20.03 20.70 14.43
C SER A 564 19.12 21.60 15.26
N THR A 565 18.35 21.04 16.20
CA THR A 565 17.60 21.83 17.19
C THR A 565 18.33 21.98 18.51
N ASP A 566 19.50 21.37 18.70
CA ASP A 566 20.23 21.37 19.98
C ASP A 566 20.44 22.79 20.56
N PRO A 567 20.02 23.08 21.81
CA PRO A 567 19.61 22.17 22.90
C PRO A 567 18.08 22.00 23.07
N GLU A 568 17.28 22.34 22.06
CA GLU A 568 15.83 22.16 22.08
C GLU A 568 15.48 20.69 21.80
N THR A 569 15.02 20.00 22.85
CA THR A 569 14.63 18.59 22.79
C THR A 569 13.31 18.42 22.05
N LEU A 570 13.12 17.25 21.41
CA LEU A 570 11.85 16.86 20.81
C LEU A 570 10.70 16.86 21.83
N ARG A 571 10.96 16.61 23.13
CA ARG A 571 9.94 16.74 24.19
C ARG A 571 9.43 18.19 24.31
N GLY A 572 10.35 19.15 24.37
CA GLY A 572 10.00 20.58 24.39
C GLY A 572 9.25 21.01 23.12
N LEU A 573 9.69 20.54 21.95
CA LEU A 573 9.03 20.82 20.68
C LEU A 573 7.62 20.21 20.59
N ILE A 574 7.40 19.01 21.15
CA ILE A 574 6.07 18.41 21.31
C ILE A 574 5.21 19.26 22.26
N ALA A 575 5.77 19.74 23.38
CA ALA A 575 5.07 20.62 24.32
C ALA A 575 4.59 21.91 23.63
N ASP A 576 5.47 22.56 22.87
CA ASP A 576 5.20 23.82 22.21
C ASP A 576 4.21 23.66 21.05
N TYR A 577 4.26 22.54 20.33
CA TYR A 577 3.25 22.17 19.33
C TYR A 577 1.86 21.99 19.96
N ILE A 578 1.78 21.32 21.12
CA ILE A 578 0.52 21.17 21.88
C ILE A 578 0.01 22.54 22.35
N ARG A 579 0.90 23.40 22.89
CA ARG A 579 0.56 24.77 23.31
C ARG A 579 0.09 25.64 22.15
N GLU A 580 0.72 25.52 20.97
CA GLU A 580 0.34 26.25 19.75
C GLU A 580 -1.04 25.81 19.26
N LYS A 581 -1.29 24.50 19.15
CA LYS A 581 -2.57 23.97 18.66
C LYS A 581 -3.72 24.07 19.66
N GLN A 582 -3.43 24.08 20.97
CA GLN A 582 -4.37 24.02 22.11
C GLN A 582 -5.22 22.73 22.18
N THR A 583 -5.79 22.29 21.06
CA THR A 583 -6.57 21.06 20.92
C THR A 583 -5.93 20.16 19.88
N LEU A 584 -5.61 18.92 20.26
CA LEU A 584 -5.16 17.88 19.33
C LEU A 584 -6.29 16.91 19.01
N ASP A 585 -6.52 16.67 17.72
CA ASP A 585 -7.50 15.68 17.25
C ASP A 585 -6.80 14.54 16.52
N PRO A 586 -6.90 13.27 16.99
CA PRO A 586 -6.19 12.17 16.38
C PRO A 586 -6.65 11.88 14.94
N THR A 587 -7.85 12.30 14.55
CA THR A 587 -8.34 12.16 13.16
C THR A 587 -7.72 13.18 12.21
N VAL A 588 -7.13 14.25 12.73
CA VAL A 588 -6.42 15.30 11.98
C VAL A 588 -4.90 15.10 12.05
N GLU A 589 -4.37 14.61 13.17
CA GLU A 589 -2.93 14.35 13.34
C GLU A 589 -2.44 13.11 12.58
N ILE A 590 -3.30 12.12 12.31
CA ILE A 590 -2.92 10.86 11.66
C ILE A 590 -2.57 11.03 10.17
N GLU A 591 -1.39 10.57 9.79
CA GLU A 591 -0.97 10.43 8.41
C GLU A 591 -1.22 8.98 7.94
N ASN A 592 -2.16 8.77 7.03
CA ASN A 592 -2.51 7.43 6.51
C ASN A 592 -1.63 7.05 5.31
N ASN A 593 -0.31 7.00 5.51
CA ASN A 593 0.68 6.84 4.46
C ASN A 593 1.25 5.42 4.30
N TRP A 594 0.96 4.48 5.21
CA TRP A 594 1.48 3.11 5.09
C TRP A 594 0.49 1.99 5.46
N GLU A 595 0.75 0.80 4.92
CA GLU A 595 -0.04 -0.42 5.09
C GLU A 595 0.92 -1.64 5.15
N VAL A 596 0.71 -2.56 6.09
CA VAL A 596 1.35 -3.90 6.04
C VAL A 596 0.48 -4.82 5.19
N ILE A 597 1.08 -5.55 4.26
CA ILE A 597 0.43 -6.51 3.36
C ILE A 597 1.25 -7.81 3.30
N GLY A 598 0.78 -8.83 2.58
CA GLY A 598 1.50 -10.10 2.45
C GLY A 598 1.25 -11.08 3.60
N TYR A 599 0.10 -10.99 4.25
CA TYR A 599 -0.44 -11.97 5.19
C TYR A 599 -1.90 -12.27 4.82
N HIS A 600 -2.29 -13.55 4.94
CA HIS A 600 -3.66 -14.00 4.67
C HIS A 600 -4.08 -14.96 5.79
N PHE A 601 -4.68 -14.41 6.84
CA PHE A 601 -5.16 -15.20 7.97
C PHE A 601 -6.55 -15.72 7.65
N ASN A 602 -6.78 -17.04 7.75
CA ASN A 602 -8.14 -17.59 7.66
C ASN A 602 -9.00 -16.95 8.76
N LYS A 603 -10.12 -16.34 8.36
CA LYS A 603 -10.92 -15.48 9.23
C LYS A 603 -11.41 -16.22 10.48
N ASN A 604 -11.96 -17.43 10.35
CA ASN A 604 -12.52 -18.16 11.48
C ASN A 604 -11.43 -18.62 12.47
N TRP A 605 -10.28 -19.05 11.95
CA TRP A 605 -9.12 -19.36 12.79
C TRP A 605 -8.55 -18.10 13.47
N ARG A 606 -8.48 -16.95 12.78
CA ARG A 606 -8.03 -15.67 13.38
C ARG A 606 -8.99 -15.21 14.48
N ASP A 607 -10.29 -15.14 14.21
CA ASP A 607 -11.31 -14.69 15.16
C ASP A 607 -11.34 -15.57 16.43
N LEU A 608 -10.96 -16.85 16.29
CA LEU A 608 -10.73 -17.75 17.41
C LEU A 608 -9.41 -17.44 18.14
N ALA A 609 -8.29 -17.30 17.43
CA ALA A 609 -7.00 -16.97 18.04
C ALA A 609 -7.01 -15.63 18.79
N VAL A 610 -7.61 -14.58 18.21
CA VAL A 610 -7.80 -13.26 18.86
C VAL A 610 -8.53 -13.42 20.20
N ARG A 611 -9.63 -14.17 20.21
CA ARG A 611 -10.42 -14.44 21.41
C ARG A 611 -9.60 -15.16 22.48
N LEU A 612 -8.93 -16.25 22.09
CA LEU A 612 -8.13 -17.08 23.00
C LEU A 612 -6.90 -16.35 23.55
N VAL A 613 -6.31 -15.40 22.81
CA VAL A 613 -5.25 -14.54 23.37
C VAL A 613 -5.82 -13.51 24.34
N ASN A 614 -6.98 -12.93 24.03
CA ASN A 614 -7.59 -11.88 24.85
C ASN A 614 -8.23 -12.40 26.15
N ASP A 615 -8.76 -13.63 26.16
CA ASP A 615 -9.23 -14.31 27.39
C ASP A 615 -8.08 -14.94 28.21
N GLY A 616 -6.91 -15.14 27.59
CA GLY A 616 -5.68 -15.61 28.23
C GLY A 616 -5.42 -17.11 28.12
N THR A 617 -6.24 -17.86 27.36
CA THR A 617 -5.99 -19.28 27.04
C THR A 617 -4.76 -19.46 26.15
N LEU A 618 -4.51 -18.54 25.22
CA LEU A 618 -3.25 -18.40 24.48
C LEU A 618 -2.53 -17.12 24.91
N GLN A 619 -1.23 -17.02 24.63
CA GLN A 619 -0.42 -15.85 24.96
C GLN A 619 0.56 -15.54 23.84
N THR A 620 0.72 -14.27 23.51
CA THR A 620 1.81 -13.75 22.66
C THR A 620 3.16 -14.00 23.32
N GLU A 621 4.18 -14.27 22.53
CA GLU A 621 5.53 -14.55 23.03
C GLU A 621 6.44 -13.32 22.86
N PRO A 622 6.72 -12.52 23.90
CA PRO A 622 7.71 -11.45 23.79
C PRO A 622 9.14 -12.00 23.77
N ALA A 623 10.08 -11.22 23.25
CA ALA A 623 11.51 -11.52 23.38
C ALA A 623 11.90 -11.65 24.86
N ALA A 624 12.96 -12.44 25.15
CA ALA A 624 13.38 -12.77 26.51
C ALA A 624 13.73 -11.57 27.43
N ASP A 625 13.96 -10.38 26.87
CA ASP A 625 14.19 -9.13 27.59
C ASP A 625 13.00 -8.16 27.59
N GLY A 626 11.85 -8.58 27.04
CA GLY A 626 10.61 -7.82 26.94
C GLY A 626 10.62 -6.67 25.94
N ARG A 627 11.68 -6.51 25.12
CA ARG A 627 11.89 -5.33 24.26
C ARG A 627 11.36 -5.47 22.83
N THR A 628 10.77 -6.61 22.51
CA THR A 628 10.07 -6.91 21.26
C THR A 628 8.81 -7.73 21.64
N PRO A 629 7.58 -7.31 21.31
CA PRO A 629 6.38 -7.72 22.03
C PRO A 629 5.78 -9.07 21.60
N ASN A 630 5.91 -9.45 20.32
CA ASN A 630 5.43 -10.73 19.81
C ASN A 630 6.42 -11.29 18.77
N VAL A 631 7.35 -12.15 19.19
CA VAL A 631 8.42 -12.69 18.32
C VAL A 631 8.04 -13.97 17.58
N LYS A 632 6.98 -14.65 18.02
CA LYS A 632 6.42 -15.86 17.39
C LYS A 632 4.96 -15.63 17.02
N PRO A 633 4.48 -16.06 15.85
CA PRO A 633 3.06 -16.00 15.54
C PRO A 633 2.29 -17.08 16.32
N ILE A 634 1.08 -16.77 16.76
CA ILE A 634 0.07 -17.79 17.08
C ILE A 634 -0.31 -18.48 15.76
N THR A 635 -0.30 -19.81 15.76
CA THR A 635 -0.63 -20.65 14.61
C THR A 635 -1.93 -21.43 14.82
N LYS A 636 -2.50 -22.00 13.76
CA LYS A 636 -3.61 -22.99 13.85
C LYS A 636 -3.25 -24.17 14.76
N GLU A 637 -1.98 -24.58 14.78
CA GLU A 637 -1.50 -25.68 15.60
C GLU A 637 -1.43 -25.30 17.09
N ASP A 638 -1.09 -24.06 17.43
CA ASP A 638 -1.16 -23.58 18.83
C ASP A 638 -2.63 -23.56 19.32
N VAL A 639 -3.58 -23.15 18.46
CA VAL A 639 -5.03 -23.18 18.75
C VAL A 639 -5.54 -24.62 18.94
N LYS A 640 -5.12 -25.57 18.08
CA LYS A 640 -5.44 -27.00 18.20
C LYS A 640 -4.89 -27.61 19.48
N ASN A 641 -3.64 -27.29 19.84
CA ASN A 641 -3.01 -27.78 21.07
C ASN A 641 -3.64 -27.20 22.35
N ALA A 642 -4.25 -26.01 22.28
CA ALA A 642 -5.10 -25.50 23.36
C ALA A 642 -6.46 -26.23 23.48
N GLY A 643 -6.79 -27.13 22.54
CA GLY A 643 -8.05 -27.89 22.53
C GLY A 643 -9.19 -27.21 21.78
N TYR A 644 -8.89 -26.22 20.94
CA TYR A 644 -9.89 -25.45 20.19
C TYR A 644 -9.74 -25.64 18.68
N GLN A 645 -10.86 -25.46 17.97
CA GLN A 645 -10.95 -25.37 16.52
C GLN A 645 -12.12 -24.43 16.20
N PRO A 646 -12.15 -23.75 15.05
CA PRO A 646 -13.31 -22.96 14.67
C PRO A 646 -14.53 -23.87 14.47
N GLU A 647 -15.73 -23.32 14.63
CA GLU A 647 -16.98 -24.07 14.45
C GLU A 647 -17.19 -24.51 12.98
N SER A 648 -16.54 -23.82 12.05
CA SER A 648 -16.44 -24.15 10.64
C SER A 648 -15.15 -23.60 10.03
N GLU A 649 -14.67 -24.24 8.97
CA GLU A 649 -13.70 -23.62 8.06
C GLU A 649 -14.44 -22.89 6.92
N THR A 650 -13.76 -21.96 6.27
CA THR A 650 -14.33 -21.14 5.18
C THR A 650 -13.44 -21.20 3.96
N PHE A 651 -14.08 -21.22 2.79
CA PHE A 651 -13.49 -21.29 1.46
C PHE A 651 -13.96 -20.09 0.62
N THR A 652 -13.04 -19.41 -0.04
CA THR A 652 -13.32 -18.16 -0.78
C THR A 652 -13.11 -18.33 -2.28
N ILE A 653 -14.19 -18.12 -3.06
CA ILE A 653 -14.16 -18.12 -4.52
C ILE A 653 -14.16 -16.67 -5.02
N MET A 654 -13.18 -16.29 -5.83
CA MET A 654 -13.23 -15.07 -6.63
C MET A 654 -13.78 -15.40 -8.03
N HIS A 655 -14.58 -14.53 -8.61
CA HIS A 655 -15.07 -14.73 -9.97
C HIS A 655 -15.26 -13.46 -10.81
N THR A 656 -15.26 -13.67 -12.12
CA THR A 656 -15.55 -12.67 -13.17
C THR A 656 -16.50 -13.28 -14.21
N ASN A 657 -17.20 -12.44 -14.97
CA ASN A 657 -18.02 -12.88 -16.10
C ASN A 657 -18.10 -11.76 -17.15
N ASP A 658 -18.39 -12.10 -18.40
CA ASP A 658 -18.68 -11.16 -19.49
C ASP A 658 -17.57 -10.10 -19.64
N ILE A 659 -16.30 -10.54 -19.54
CA ILE A 659 -15.11 -9.66 -19.64
C ILE A 659 -15.05 -8.98 -21.00
N HIS A 660 -15.58 -9.61 -22.04
CA HIS A 660 -15.69 -9.10 -23.40
C HIS A 660 -14.43 -8.39 -23.93
N GLY A 661 -13.26 -9.01 -23.79
CA GLY A 661 -12.00 -8.46 -24.29
C GLY A 661 -11.46 -7.21 -23.59
N ARG A 662 -11.95 -6.84 -22.39
CA ARG A 662 -11.41 -5.72 -21.58
C ARG A 662 -10.06 -6.07 -20.94
N LEU A 663 -9.02 -6.15 -21.77
CA LEU A 663 -7.63 -6.30 -21.37
C LEU A 663 -7.17 -5.14 -20.45
N GLU A 664 -7.53 -3.92 -20.83
CA GLU A 664 -7.12 -2.66 -20.18
C GLU A 664 -8.19 -2.10 -19.25
N GLY A 665 -7.75 -1.41 -18.20
CA GLY A 665 -8.62 -0.61 -17.32
C GLY A 665 -8.75 0.82 -17.83
N ASN A 666 -9.86 1.49 -17.50
CA ASN A 666 -10.12 2.88 -17.90
C ASN A 666 -10.07 3.88 -16.73
N GLY A 667 -9.72 3.43 -15.53
CA GLY A 667 -9.65 4.24 -14.31
C GLY A 667 -11.01 4.69 -13.74
N LYS A 668 -12.11 4.15 -14.27
CA LYS A 668 -13.49 4.47 -13.86
C LYS A 668 -14.27 3.20 -13.54
N ASP A 669 -14.91 2.63 -14.57
CA ASP A 669 -15.87 1.54 -14.53
C ASP A 669 -15.37 0.25 -15.19
N VAL A 670 -14.12 0.21 -15.66
CA VAL A 670 -13.43 -1.00 -16.15
C VAL A 670 -12.11 -1.17 -15.40
N LEU A 671 -11.97 -2.29 -14.70
CA LEU A 671 -10.79 -2.59 -13.87
C LEU A 671 -9.52 -2.89 -14.70
N GLY A 672 -9.67 -3.69 -15.74
CA GLY A 672 -8.57 -4.26 -16.53
C GLY A 672 -7.85 -5.43 -15.86
N MET A 673 -7.30 -6.33 -16.66
CA MET A 673 -6.76 -7.61 -16.19
C MET A 673 -5.51 -7.44 -15.30
N ALA A 674 -4.73 -6.38 -15.51
CA ALA A 674 -3.53 -6.13 -14.71
C ALA A 674 -3.86 -5.72 -13.26
N ARG A 675 -4.91 -4.92 -13.03
CA ARG A 675 -5.40 -4.62 -11.67
C ARG A 675 -6.14 -5.81 -11.07
N LEU A 676 -6.87 -6.59 -11.87
CA LEU A 676 -7.50 -7.83 -11.43
C LEU A 676 -6.46 -8.80 -10.82
N LYS A 677 -5.30 -8.98 -11.46
CA LYS A 677 -4.21 -9.79 -10.88
C LYS A 677 -3.69 -9.23 -9.56
N THR A 678 -3.51 -7.90 -9.45
CA THR A 678 -3.12 -7.27 -8.18
C THR A 678 -4.16 -7.49 -7.09
N TYR A 679 -5.45 -7.35 -7.41
CA TYR A 679 -6.56 -7.60 -6.47
C TYR A 679 -6.64 -9.08 -6.06
N LYS A 680 -6.55 -10.01 -7.02
CA LYS A 680 -6.47 -11.45 -6.76
C LYS A 680 -5.33 -11.79 -5.80
N ASN A 681 -4.13 -11.25 -6.02
CA ASN A 681 -2.99 -11.47 -5.13
C ASN A 681 -3.22 -10.87 -3.73
N ARG A 682 -3.92 -9.73 -3.60
CA ARG A 682 -4.26 -9.12 -2.30
C ARG A 682 -5.31 -9.90 -1.53
N MET A 683 -6.28 -10.51 -2.22
CA MET A 683 -7.33 -11.30 -1.57
C MET A 683 -6.91 -12.75 -1.33
N ASN A 684 -6.00 -13.28 -2.16
CA ASN A 684 -5.55 -14.68 -2.17
C ASN A 684 -6.71 -15.69 -2.04
N PRO A 685 -7.70 -15.66 -2.96
CA PRO A 685 -8.82 -16.58 -2.95
C PRO A 685 -8.36 -18.01 -3.25
N ASP A 686 -9.09 -19.01 -2.74
CA ASP A 686 -8.79 -20.42 -2.97
C ASP A 686 -8.99 -20.81 -4.45
N LEU A 687 -10.04 -20.27 -5.08
CA LEU A 687 -10.30 -20.39 -6.53
C LEU A 687 -10.52 -19.02 -7.19
N LEU A 688 -10.09 -18.89 -8.44
CA LEU A 688 -10.50 -17.83 -9.37
C LEU A 688 -11.18 -18.44 -10.61
N ILE A 689 -12.45 -18.10 -10.83
CA ILE A 689 -13.31 -18.68 -11.88
C ILE A 689 -13.79 -17.58 -12.85
N ASP A 690 -13.80 -17.87 -14.16
CA ASP A 690 -14.53 -17.03 -15.12
C ASP A 690 -15.83 -17.73 -15.59
N VAL A 691 -16.88 -16.96 -15.84
CA VAL A 691 -18.19 -17.49 -16.26
C VAL A 691 -18.48 -17.28 -17.74
N GLY A 692 -17.46 -17.01 -18.57
CA GLY A 692 -17.57 -16.97 -20.03
C GLY A 692 -17.77 -15.58 -20.61
N ASP A 693 -17.85 -15.53 -21.94
CA ASP A 693 -17.83 -14.33 -22.78
C ASP A 693 -16.57 -13.47 -22.55
N ALA A 694 -15.42 -14.13 -22.51
CA ALA A 694 -14.15 -13.51 -22.16
C ALA A 694 -13.42 -12.90 -23.38
N PHE A 695 -13.49 -13.57 -24.53
CA PHE A 695 -12.50 -13.40 -25.60
C PHE A 695 -12.79 -12.32 -26.66
N GLN A 696 -14.06 -11.98 -26.90
CA GLN A 696 -14.46 -10.99 -27.92
C GLN A 696 -15.09 -9.75 -27.30
N GLY A 697 -15.06 -8.61 -27.99
CA GLY A 697 -15.96 -7.48 -27.72
C GLY A 697 -15.32 -6.11 -27.91
N LEU A 698 -13.99 -6.03 -27.77
CA LEU A 698 -13.20 -4.84 -28.12
C LEU A 698 -12.24 -5.15 -29.28
N PRO A 699 -11.96 -4.18 -30.17
CA PRO A 699 -11.11 -4.37 -31.35
C PRO A 699 -9.72 -4.96 -31.05
N ILE A 700 -9.10 -4.57 -29.93
CA ILE A 700 -7.81 -5.11 -29.47
C ILE A 700 -7.87 -6.63 -29.26
N SER A 701 -8.97 -7.16 -28.71
CA SER A 701 -9.14 -8.60 -28.49
C SER A 701 -9.57 -9.29 -29.80
N ASN A 702 -10.51 -8.71 -30.54
CA ASN A 702 -11.05 -9.28 -31.78
C ASN A 702 -10.00 -9.40 -32.89
N PHE A 703 -9.08 -8.45 -33.01
CA PHE A 703 -7.94 -8.54 -33.93
C PHE A 703 -7.10 -9.80 -33.69
N SER A 704 -6.85 -10.15 -32.43
CA SER A 704 -6.13 -11.37 -32.05
C SER A 704 -6.99 -12.64 -32.07
N LYS A 705 -8.30 -12.52 -32.38
CA LYS A 705 -9.32 -13.55 -32.11
C LYS A 705 -9.22 -14.11 -30.69
N GLY A 706 -9.18 -13.23 -29.70
CA GLY A 706 -9.06 -13.61 -28.28
C GLY A 706 -7.70 -14.13 -27.81
N LYS A 707 -6.75 -14.44 -28.72
CA LYS A 707 -5.48 -15.10 -28.38
C LYS A 707 -4.57 -14.29 -27.45
N ASP A 708 -4.67 -12.96 -27.46
CA ASP A 708 -3.96 -12.13 -26.48
C ASP A 708 -4.65 -12.12 -25.11
N MET A 709 -5.98 -12.28 -25.04
CA MET A 709 -6.70 -12.49 -23.79
C MET A 709 -6.39 -13.86 -23.16
N VAL A 710 -6.26 -14.93 -23.94
CA VAL A 710 -5.80 -16.26 -23.47
C VAL A 710 -4.48 -16.15 -22.69
N LYS A 711 -3.47 -15.46 -23.25
CA LYS A 711 -2.17 -15.23 -22.59
C LYS A 711 -2.33 -14.46 -21.28
N VAL A 712 -3.18 -13.44 -21.28
CA VAL A 712 -3.45 -12.60 -20.10
C VAL A 712 -4.19 -13.39 -19.00
N MET A 713 -5.21 -14.18 -19.33
CA MET A 713 -5.90 -15.04 -18.36
C MET A 713 -4.98 -16.10 -17.76
N ASN A 714 -4.09 -16.69 -18.57
CA ASN A 714 -3.04 -17.59 -18.11
C ASN A 714 -2.10 -16.93 -17.08
N GLU A 715 -1.68 -15.68 -17.33
CA GLU A 715 -0.84 -14.93 -16.39
C GLU A 715 -1.61 -14.44 -15.15
N VAL A 716 -2.91 -14.14 -15.25
CA VAL A 716 -3.77 -13.89 -14.08
C VAL A 716 -3.89 -15.16 -13.22
N GLY A 717 -4.00 -16.32 -13.87
CA GLY A 717 -4.01 -17.65 -13.27
C GLY A 717 -5.39 -18.04 -12.75
N TYR A 718 -6.37 -18.15 -13.64
CA TYR A 718 -7.66 -18.75 -13.35
C TYR A 718 -7.53 -20.26 -13.08
N ASP A 719 -8.48 -20.84 -12.35
CA ASP A 719 -8.55 -22.27 -12.04
C ASP A 719 -9.51 -23.04 -12.97
N ALA A 720 -10.52 -22.37 -13.53
CA ALA A 720 -11.42 -22.87 -14.58
C ALA A 720 -12.22 -21.71 -15.22
N MET A 721 -12.84 -21.96 -16.38
CA MET A 721 -13.89 -21.10 -16.93
C MET A 721 -15.06 -21.86 -17.55
N ALA A 722 -16.24 -21.23 -17.64
CA ALA A 722 -17.34 -21.70 -18.48
C ALA A 722 -17.14 -21.30 -19.96
N VAL A 723 -17.83 -22.00 -20.86
CA VAL A 723 -18.06 -21.54 -22.24
C VAL A 723 -19.32 -20.69 -22.27
N GLY A 724 -19.21 -19.42 -22.67
CA GLY A 724 -20.31 -18.54 -23.02
C GLY A 724 -20.68 -18.61 -24.51
N ASN A 725 -21.70 -17.87 -24.93
CA ASN A 725 -22.14 -17.90 -26.33
C ASN A 725 -21.15 -17.18 -27.26
N HIS A 726 -20.40 -16.21 -26.75
CA HIS A 726 -19.46 -15.42 -27.54
C HIS A 726 -18.06 -16.03 -27.64
N GLU A 727 -17.77 -17.14 -26.96
CA GLU A 727 -16.59 -17.98 -27.25
C GLU A 727 -16.60 -18.51 -28.69
N PHE A 728 -17.79 -18.68 -29.29
CA PHE A 728 -17.99 -19.21 -30.64
C PHE A 728 -17.93 -18.13 -31.75
N ASP A 729 -17.77 -16.84 -31.43
CA ASP A 729 -17.83 -15.73 -32.42
C ASP A 729 -16.80 -15.86 -33.54
N PHE A 730 -15.66 -16.52 -33.30
CA PHE A 730 -14.60 -16.73 -34.29
C PHE A 730 -14.56 -18.16 -34.88
N SER A 731 -15.66 -18.90 -34.78
CA SER A 731 -15.85 -20.34 -35.06
C SER A 731 -15.56 -21.30 -33.91
N LEU A 732 -16.20 -22.46 -33.96
CA LEU A 732 -16.00 -23.59 -33.05
C LEU A 732 -14.53 -24.05 -32.98
N GLU A 733 -13.82 -24.04 -34.10
CA GLU A 733 -12.40 -24.39 -34.16
C GLU A 733 -11.57 -23.41 -33.32
N THR A 734 -11.86 -22.10 -33.39
CA THR A 734 -11.18 -21.12 -32.53
C THR A 734 -11.52 -21.33 -31.05
N ALA A 735 -12.76 -21.70 -30.73
CA ALA A 735 -13.18 -22.03 -29.36
C ALA A 735 -12.46 -23.28 -28.82
N LEU A 736 -12.22 -24.28 -29.69
CA LEU A 736 -11.40 -25.46 -29.38
C LEU A 736 -9.92 -25.11 -29.23
N ASP A 737 -9.37 -24.22 -30.05
CA ASP A 737 -7.98 -23.78 -29.87
C ASP A 737 -7.78 -23.04 -28.54
N TYR A 738 -8.80 -22.40 -27.96
CA TYR A 738 -8.71 -21.85 -26.59
C TYR A 738 -8.54 -22.98 -25.55
N LYS A 739 -9.27 -24.10 -25.71
CA LYS A 739 -9.17 -25.28 -24.83
C LYS A 739 -7.74 -25.83 -24.76
N ASP A 740 -6.99 -25.74 -25.86
CA ASP A 740 -5.61 -26.23 -25.96
C ASP A 740 -4.54 -25.19 -25.53
N GLU A 741 -4.85 -23.88 -25.53
CA GLU A 741 -3.92 -22.80 -25.18
C GLU A 741 -4.07 -22.25 -23.74
N LEU A 742 -5.21 -22.49 -23.09
CA LEU A 742 -5.42 -22.13 -21.68
C LEU A 742 -4.71 -23.14 -20.76
N ASN A 743 -4.04 -22.62 -19.72
CA ASN A 743 -3.39 -23.44 -18.69
C ASN A 743 -4.39 -23.97 -17.64
N PHE A 744 -5.68 -23.75 -17.85
CA PHE A 744 -6.79 -24.13 -16.99
C PHE A 744 -7.99 -24.55 -17.87
N PRO A 745 -8.88 -25.44 -17.39
CA PRO A 745 -9.95 -25.99 -18.22
C PRO A 745 -11.07 -24.99 -18.53
N ILE A 746 -11.55 -25.05 -19.77
CA ILE A 746 -12.77 -24.42 -20.27
C ILE A 746 -13.88 -25.48 -20.38
N LEU A 747 -15.03 -25.22 -19.76
CA LEU A 747 -16.02 -26.24 -19.38
C LEU A 747 -17.41 -25.99 -19.98
N SER A 748 -18.08 -27.05 -20.44
CA SER A 748 -19.50 -27.03 -20.80
C SER A 748 -20.08 -28.46 -20.79
N ASN A 749 -21.09 -28.69 -19.96
CA ASN A 749 -21.75 -30.00 -19.80
C ASN A 749 -22.89 -30.25 -20.79
N ASN A 750 -23.31 -29.23 -21.55
CA ASN A 750 -24.48 -29.29 -22.42
C ASN A 750 -24.20 -28.91 -23.89
N THR A 751 -22.95 -28.66 -24.26
CA THR A 751 -22.54 -28.38 -25.65
C THR A 751 -22.06 -29.63 -26.37
N PHE A 752 -22.81 -30.07 -27.39
CA PHE A 752 -22.53 -31.28 -28.17
C PHE A 752 -22.26 -30.93 -29.63
N LYS A 753 -21.32 -31.63 -30.29
CA LYS A 753 -21.16 -31.65 -31.75
C LYS A 753 -21.47 -33.05 -32.26
N ASP A 754 -22.38 -33.18 -33.22
CA ASP A 754 -22.79 -34.46 -33.80
C ASP A 754 -23.23 -35.54 -32.77
N GLY A 755 -23.62 -35.11 -31.55
CA GLY A 755 -24.04 -35.97 -30.43
C GLY A 755 -22.97 -36.27 -29.37
N GLU A 756 -21.72 -35.82 -29.54
CA GLU A 756 -20.63 -35.99 -28.56
C GLU A 756 -20.30 -34.65 -27.86
N LEU A 757 -19.91 -34.68 -26.58
CA LEU A 757 -19.51 -33.47 -25.84
C LEU A 757 -18.24 -32.86 -26.43
N VAL A 758 -18.22 -31.54 -26.58
CA VAL A 758 -17.09 -30.80 -27.18
C VAL A 758 -16.07 -30.35 -26.12
N PHE A 759 -16.60 -29.90 -24.98
CA PHE A 759 -15.82 -29.44 -23.83
C PHE A 759 -15.94 -30.45 -22.69
N GLU A 760 -15.03 -30.37 -21.72
CA GLU A 760 -15.17 -31.20 -20.52
C GLU A 760 -16.39 -30.70 -19.71
N PRO A 761 -17.24 -31.60 -19.19
CA PRO A 761 -18.42 -31.17 -18.43
C PRO A 761 -18.06 -30.57 -17.08
N SER A 762 -16.92 -31.00 -16.51
CA SER A 762 -16.46 -30.61 -15.19
C SER A 762 -14.96 -30.87 -15.01
N THR A 763 -14.37 -30.26 -13.97
CA THR A 763 -13.04 -30.59 -13.45
C THR A 763 -13.09 -30.74 -11.92
N VAL A 764 -12.06 -31.36 -11.33
CA VAL A 764 -11.84 -31.36 -9.88
C VAL A 764 -10.53 -30.66 -9.59
N VAL A 765 -10.57 -29.63 -8.75
CA VAL A 765 -9.40 -28.86 -8.31
C VAL A 765 -9.13 -29.16 -6.83
N GLU A 766 -7.88 -29.45 -6.48
CA GLU A 766 -7.44 -29.67 -5.10
C GLU A 766 -6.70 -28.43 -4.60
N LYS A 767 -7.19 -27.82 -3.50
CA LYS A 767 -6.56 -26.67 -2.82
C LYS A 767 -6.57 -26.91 -1.33
N SER A 768 -5.45 -26.62 -0.65
CA SER A 768 -5.32 -26.76 0.80
C SER A 768 -5.65 -28.15 1.40
N GLY A 769 -5.69 -29.21 0.56
CA GLY A 769 -6.09 -30.57 0.93
C GLY A 769 -7.57 -30.90 0.69
N GLU A 770 -8.37 -29.92 0.27
CA GLU A 770 -9.80 -30.04 -0.02
C GLU A 770 -10.06 -30.16 -1.53
N LYS A 771 -11.18 -30.80 -1.92
CA LYS A 771 -11.53 -31.09 -3.32
C LYS A 771 -12.78 -30.35 -3.78
N TYR A 772 -12.65 -29.61 -4.87
CA TYR A 772 -13.72 -28.77 -5.42
C TYR A 772 -14.09 -29.22 -6.82
N ALA A 773 -15.35 -29.62 -7.00
CA ALA A 773 -15.89 -29.96 -8.31
C ALA A 773 -16.41 -28.70 -9.00
N ILE A 774 -15.85 -28.36 -10.16
CA ILE A 774 -16.28 -27.20 -10.97
C ILE A 774 -16.99 -27.73 -12.21
N ILE A 775 -18.20 -27.25 -12.49
CA ILE A 775 -19.08 -27.74 -13.56
C ILE A 775 -19.43 -26.57 -14.48
N GLY A 776 -19.16 -26.70 -15.78
CA GLY A 776 -19.50 -25.66 -16.76
C GLY A 776 -20.86 -25.91 -17.41
N VAL A 777 -21.62 -24.86 -17.71
CA VAL A 777 -22.88 -24.95 -18.48
C VAL A 777 -23.08 -23.71 -19.35
N THR A 778 -23.56 -23.89 -20.59
CA THR A 778 -23.65 -22.83 -21.62
C THR A 778 -25.11 -22.55 -21.97
N THR A 779 -25.48 -21.29 -22.21
CA THR A 779 -26.85 -20.94 -22.62
C THR A 779 -27.24 -21.61 -23.95
N PRO A 780 -28.40 -22.28 -24.03
CA PRO A 780 -28.91 -22.78 -25.31
C PRO A 780 -29.26 -21.67 -26.31
N GLU A 781 -29.36 -20.41 -25.88
CA GLU A 781 -29.50 -19.26 -26.77
C GLU A 781 -28.32 -19.09 -27.75
N THR A 782 -27.16 -19.69 -27.47
CA THR A 782 -26.00 -19.70 -28.37
C THR A 782 -26.37 -20.13 -29.81
N ALA A 783 -27.34 -21.03 -29.97
CA ALA A 783 -27.85 -21.47 -31.28
C ALA A 783 -28.47 -20.35 -32.15
N THR A 784 -28.83 -19.20 -31.56
CA THR A 784 -29.44 -18.06 -32.24
C THR A 784 -28.72 -16.72 -32.00
N LYS A 785 -27.93 -16.61 -30.92
CA LYS A 785 -27.12 -15.41 -30.60
C LYS A 785 -25.77 -15.38 -31.33
N THR A 786 -25.24 -16.55 -31.73
CA THR A 786 -24.00 -16.68 -32.51
C THR A 786 -24.31 -16.92 -33.99
N HIS A 787 -23.43 -16.50 -34.90
CA HIS A 787 -23.59 -16.72 -36.33
C HIS A 787 -23.75 -18.22 -36.68
N PRO A 788 -24.79 -18.66 -37.44
CA PRO A 788 -25.09 -20.08 -37.64
C PRO A 788 -23.94 -20.94 -38.22
N ASN A 789 -23.10 -20.36 -39.08
CA ASN A 789 -21.92 -21.07 -39.63
C ASN A 789 -20.91 -21.48 -38.53
N ASN A 790 -20.82 -20.73 -37.43
CA ASN A 790 -19.85 -20.98 -36.36
C ASN A 790 -20.27 -22.12 -35.43
N VAL A 791 -21.56 -22.45 -35.42
CA VAL A 791 -22.18 -23.49 -34.57
C VAL A 791 -22.78 -24.62 -35.41
N GLN A 792 -22.31 -24.80 -36.66
CA GLN A 792 -22.83 -25.84 -37.55
C GLN A 792 -22.58 -27.24 -36.99
N GLY A 793 -23.66 -28.01 -36.81
CA GLY A 793 -23.61 -29.35 -36.19
C GLY A 793 -23.46 -29.33 -34.65
N VAL A 794 -23.47 -28.14 -34.03
CA VAL A 794 -23.45 -27.97 -32.58
C VAL A 794 -24.88 -27.85 -32.06
N THR A 795 -25.17 -28.51 -30.94
CA THR A 795 -26.45 -28.47 -30.24
C THR A 795 -26.24 -28.23 -28.76
N PHE A 796 -27.10 -27.41 -28.16
CA PHE A 796 -27.06 -27.04 -26.75
C PHE A 796 -28.26 -27.65 -26.02
N SER A 797 -28.00 -28.56 -25.09
CA SER A 797 -29.04 -29.29 -24.35
C SER A 797 -29.55 -28.53 -23.13
N ASP A 798 -30.66 -28.98 -22.55
CA ASP A 798 -31.26 -28.41 -21.34
C ASP A 798 -30.25 -28.30 -20.17
N PRO A 799 -29.98 -27.08 -19.67
CA PRO A 799 -28.90 -26.85 -18.70
C PRO A 799 -29.19 -27.48 -17.33
N ILE A 800 -30.47 -27.58 -16.95
CA ILE A 800 -30.88 -28.17 -15.66
C ILE A 800 -30.65 -29.68 -15.67
N THR A 801 -31.08 -30.36 -16.73
CA THR A 801 -30.95 -31.82 -16.88
C THR A 801 -29.48 -32.25 -16.95
N GLU A 802 -28.65 -31.59 -17.77
CA GLU A 802 -27.24 -31.94 -17.89
C GLU A 802 -26.43 -31.58 -16.64
N THR A 803 -26.73 -30.47 -15.96
CA THR A 803 -26.04 -30.13 -14.69
C THR A 803 -26.39 -31.10 -13.56
N LYS A 804 -27.66 -31.52 -13.44
CA LYS A 804 -28.05 -32.57 -12.50
C LYS A 804 -27.37 -33.91 -12.83
N LYS A 805 -27.20 -34.24 -14.11
CA LYS A 805 -26.49 -35.43 -14.55
C LYS A 805 -25.01 -35.37 -14.18
N ALA A 806 -24.31 -34.27 -14.45
CA ALA A 806 -22.90 -34.06 -14.09
C ALA A 806 -22.67 -34.20 -12.57
N ILE A 807 -23.50 -33.58 -11.73
CA ILE A 807 -23.41 -33.72 -10.26
C ILE A 807 -23.61 -35.19 -9.82
N ASN A 808 -24.55 -35.90 -10.43
CA ASN A 808 -24.77 -37.33 -10.14
C ASN A 808 -23.60 -38.20 -10.61
N GLU A 809 -23.00 -37.93 -11.76
CA GLU A 809 -21.81 -38.64 -12.25
C GLU A 809 -20.61 -38.45 -11.31
N ILE A 810 -20.38 -37.23 -10.82
CA ILE A 810 -19.34 -36.93 -9.83
C ILE A 810 -19.60 -37.65 -8.51
N ASN A 811 -20.83 -37.59 -7.95
CA ASN A 811 -21.19 -38.34 -6.74
C ASN A 811 -21.02 -39.86 -6.90
N ASN A 812 -21.27 -40.39 -8.10
CA ASN A 812 -21.11 -41.82 -8.39
C ASN A 812 -19.65 -42.26 -8.64
N SER A 813 -18.70 -41.32 -8.76
CA SER A 813 -17.27 -41.64 -8.91
C SER A 813 -16.65 -42.31 -7.67
N GLY A 814 -17.24 -42.09 -6.49
CA GLY A 814 -16.72 -42.50 -5.20
C GLY A 814 -15.73 -41.51 -4.58
N GLU A 815 -15.42 -40.40 -5.25
CA GLU A 815 -14.69 -39.28 -4.65
C GLU A 815 -15.64 -38.37 -3.86
N VAL A 816 -15.20 -37.90 -2.69
CA VAL A 816 -15.94 -36.95 -1.86
C VAL A 816 -15.50 -35.53 -2.22
N MET A 817 -16.47 -34.67 -2.56
CA MET A 817 -16.24 -33.26 -2.88
C MET A 817 -16.61 -32.38 -1.69
N THR A 818 -15.75 -31.42 -1.37
CA THR A 818 -15.91 -30.41 -0.32
C THR A 818 -16.95 -29.36 -0.72
N ALA A 819 -16.94 -28.94 -1.98
CA ALA A 819 -17.98 -28.11 -2.58
C ALA A 819 -18.10 -28.31 -4.09
N TYR A 820 -19.25 -27.89 -4.63
CA TYR A 820 -19.60 -27.88 -6.04
C TYR A 820 -19.75 -26.43 -6.50
N VAL A 821 -18.99 -26.02 -7.51
CA VAL A 821 -19.06 -24.70 -8.15
C VAL A 821 -19.63 -24.88 -9.55
N VAL A 822 -20.89 -24.52 -9.75
CA VAL A 822 -21.50 -24.47 -11.07
C VAL A 822 -21.18 -23.10 -11.66
N THR A 823 -20.40 -23.07 -12.73
CA THR A 823 -20.10 -21.87 -13.52
C THR A 823 -20.95 -21.94 -14.80
N GLY A 824 -22.01 -21.15 -14.87
CA GLY A 824 -23.00 -21.23 -15.93
C GLY A 824 -23.14 -19.93 -16.67
N HIS A 825 -22.99 -19.91 -17.99
CA HIS A 825 -23.23 -18.72 -18.78
C HIS A 825 -24.69 -18.72 -19.26
N LEU A 826 -25.63 -18.42 -18.35
CA LEU A 826 -27.07 -18.66 -18.53
C LEU A 826 -27.94 -17.41 -18.47
N GLY A 827 -27.66 -16.50 -17.53
CA GLY A 827 -28.37 -15.25 -17.37
C GLY A 827 -29.76 -15.36 -16.74
N ILE A 828 -30.38 -14.19 -16.52
CA ILE A 828 -31.71 -14.04 -15.89
C ILE A 828 -32.58 -12.95 -16.54
N ASP A 829 -32.20 -12.43 -17.72
CA ASP A 829 -32.98 -11.37 -18.35
C ASP A 829 -34.36 -11.85 -18.82
N GLU A 830 -35.25 -10.91 -19.10
CA GLU A 830 -36.64 -11.20 -19.46
C GLU A 830 -36.76 -11.99 -20.77
N THR A 831 -35.76 -11.96 -21.65
CA THR A 831 -35.76 -12.65 -22.96
C THR A 831 -35.21 -14.07 -22.90
N THR A 832 -34.37 -14.40 -21.93
CA THR A 832 -33.95 -15.79 -21.65
C THR A 832 -35.15 -16.63 -21.18
N PRO A 833 -35.45 -17.79 -21.81
CA PRO A 833 -36.48 -18.72 -21.35
C PRO A 833 -36.27 -19.14 -19.90
N HIS A 834 -37.35 -19.22 -19.11
CA HIS A 834 -37.27 -19.44 -17.66
C HIS A 834 -36.50 -20.72 -17.29
N GLU A 835 -36.72 -21.81 -18.01
CA GLU A 835 -36.02 -23.08 -17.88
C GLU A 835 -34.50 -23.02 -18.16
N TRP A 836 -34.02 -21.99 -18.85
CA TRP A 836 -32.60 -21.81 -19.18
C TRP A 836 -31.87 -20.83 -18.25
N ARG A 837 -32.58 -20.15 -17.35
CA ARG A 837 -31.99 -19.14 -16.45
C ARG A 837 -31.15 -19.76 -15.34
N GLY A 838 -30.05 -19.09 -14.98
CA GLY A 838 -29.14 -19.54 -13.93
C GLY A 838 -29.77 -19.54 -12.51
N ASP A 839 -30.73 -18.64 -12.24
CA ASP A 839 -31.43 -18.64 -10.96
C ASP A 839 -32.49 -19.76 -10.84
N THR A 840 -33.10 -20.16 -11.96
CA THR A 840 -33.96 -21.34 -12.05
C THR A 840 -33.15 -22.63 -11.93
N LEU A 841 -31.95 -22.67 -12.52
CA LEU A 841 -30.99 -23.75 -12.27
C LEU A 841 -30.63 -23.84 -10.79
N ALA A 842 -30.26 -22.72 -10.14
CA ALA A 842 -29.94 -22.69 -8.72
C ALA A 842 -31.10 -23.19 -7.83
N GLU A 843 -32.34 -22.78 -8.14
CA GLU A 843 -33.53 -23.28 -7.45
C GLU A 843 -33.74 -24.79 -7.66
N ALA A 844 -33.59 -25.28 -8.90
CA ALA A 844 -33.73 -26.69 -9.24
C ALA A 844 -32.65 -27.58 -8.59
N LEU A 845 -31.43 -27.08 -8.44
CA LEU A 845 -30.33 -27.75 -7.73
C LEU A 845 -30.57 -27.79 -6.22
N SER A 846 -31.08 -26.71 -5.62
CA SER A 846 -31.41 -26.67 -4.18
C SER A 846 -32.47 -27.69 -3.76
N LYS A 847 -33.41 -27.99 -4.66
CA LYS A 847 -34.50 -28.95 -4.46
C LYS A 847 -34.03 -30.41 -4.63
N GLU A 848 -33.09 -30.66 -5.54
CA GLU A 848 -32.57 -31.99 -5.85
C GLU A 848 -31.47 -32.42 -4.87
N PHE A 849 -30.59 -31.48 -4.50
CA PHE A 849 -29.38 -31.73 -3.75
C PHE A 849 -29.29 -30.86 -2.47
N PRO A 850 -30.26 -30.96 -1.55
CA PRO A 850 -30.31 -30.10 -0.34
C PRO A 850 -29.13 -30.30 0.60
N ASP A 851 -28.45 -31.45 0.52
CA ASP A 851 -27.34 -31.83 1.39
C ASP A 851 -25.95 -31.54 0.78
N LEU A 852 -25.87 -31.02 -0.46
CA LEU A 852 -24.59 -30.70 -1.12
C LEU A 852 -24.20 -29.22 -0.93
N ASN A 853 -22.90 -28.95 -0.88
CA ASN A 853 -22.39 -27.58 -0.78
C ASN A 853 -22.25 -26.95 -2.18
N ILE A 854 -23.36 -26.42 -2.74
CA ILE A 854 -23.40 -25.88 -4.11
C ILE A 854 -23.34 -24.34 -4.10
N THR A 855 -22.52 -23.79 -5.00
CA THR A 855 -22.48 -22.37 -5.38
C THR A 855 -22.69 -22.26 -6.89
N VAL A 856 -23.56 -21.34 -7.33
CA VAL A 856 -23.81 -21.03 -8.75
C VAL A 856 -23.27 -19.63 -9.06
N LEU A 857 -22.33 -19.58 -10.00
CA LEU A 857 -21.78 -18.36 -10.57
C LEU A 857 -22.35 -18.23 -11.98
N ASP A 858 -22.88 -17.06 -12.34
CA ASP A 858 -23.61 -16.85 -13.60
C ASP A 858 -23.14 -15.59 -14.36
N GLY A 859 -23.55 -15.45 -15.62
CA GLY A 859 -23.20 -14.34 -16.54
C GLY A 859 -24.30 -14.05 -17.57
N HIS A 860 -23.95 -13.79 -18.83
CA HIS A 860 -24.80 -13.64 -20.03
C HIS A 860 -25.71 -12.40 -20.05
N SER A 861 -26.53 -12.23 -19.01
CA SER A 861 -27.54 -11.17 -18.91
C SER A 861 -26.99 -9.80 -18.50
N HIS A 862 -25.67 -9.64 -18.40
CA HIS A 862 -24.97 -8.43 -17.94
C HIS A 862 -25.45 -7.87 -16.59
N THR A 863 -26.10 -8.69 -15.76
CA THR A 863 -26.77 -8.25 -14.54
C THR A 863 -25.83 -8.38 -13.34
N ALA A 864 -25.74 -7.37 -12.48
CA ALA A 864 -24.99 -7.47 -11.23
C ALA A 864 -25.92 -7.93 -10.10
N VAL A 865 -25.53 -8.95 -9.33
CA VAL A 865 -26.34 -9.53 -8.25
C VAL A 865 -25.59 -9.40 -6.92
N ASP A 866 -25.48 -8.16 -6.43
CA ASP A 866 -24.81 -7.88 -5.16
C ASP A 866 -25.52 -8.54 -3.97
N GLY A 867 -24.75 -8.99 -2.97
CA GLY A 867 -25.20 -9.83 -1.86
C GLY A 867 -25.57 -11.29 -2.22
N GLY A 868 -25.82 -11.58 -3.50
CA GLY A 868 -26.27 -12.88 -4.01
C GLY A 868 -27.74 -13.21 -3.71
N LYS A 869 -28.33 -14.11 -4.50
CA LYS A 869 -29.63 -14.76 -4.20
C LYS A 869 -29.37 -16.09 -3.48
N LYS A 870 -30.24 -16.46 -2.54
CA LYS A 870 -30.17 -17.76 -1.83
C LYS A 870 -31.37 -18.64 -2.16
N PHE A 871 -31.10 -19.89 -2.53
CA PHE A 871 -32.07 -20.94 -2.75
C PHE A 871 -31.71 -22.12 -1.84
N GLY A 872 -32.26 -22.16 -0.63
CA GLY A 872 -31.88 -23.16 0.38
C GLY A 872 -30.39 -23.12 0.73
N ASN A 873 -29.69 -24.22 0.42
CA ASN A 873 -28.24 -24.41 0.53
C ASN A 873 -27.42 -23.80 -0.63
N VAL A 874 -28.06 -23.36 -1.70
CA VAL A 874 -27.40 -22.79 -2.89
C VAL A 874 -27.32 -21.28 -2.78
N ILE A 875 -26.15 -20.70 -3.06
CA ILE A 875 -26.01 -19.26 -3.36
C ILE A 875 -25.80 -19.06 -4.86
N TYR A 876 -26.36 -17.97 -5.38
CA TYR A 876 -26.35 -17.58 -6.79
C TYR A 876 -25.88 -16.13 -6.93
N THR A 877 -24.96 -15.84 -7.86
CA THR A 877 -24.42 -14.48 -8.07
C THR A 877 -23.93 -14.25 -9.51
N GLN A 878 -23.88 -12.98 -9.93
CA GLN A 878 -23.29 -12.47 -11.18
C GLN A 878 -22.53 -11.16 -10.88
N THR A 879 -21.44 -10.87 -11.58
CA THR A 879 -20.64 -9.64 -11.39
C THR A 879 -21.13 -8.44 -12.21
N GLY A 880 -22.09 -8.61 -13.12
CA GLY A 880 -22.42 -7.60 -14.12
C GLY A 880 -21.72 -7.93 -15.44
N ASN A 881 -20.79 -7.09 -15.86
CA ASN A 881 -20.04 -7.27 -17.11
C ASN A 881 -18.77 -6.41 -17.15
N TYR A 882 -17.91 -6.64 -18.14
CA TYR A 882 -16.79 -5.76 -18.51
C TYR A 882 -15.74 -5.51 -17.41
N LEU A 883 -15.66 -6.39 -16.39
CA LEU A 883 -14.91 -6.15 -15.16
C LEU A 883 -15.30 -4.85 -14.44
N ASN A 884 -16.59 -4.47 -14.49
CA ASN A 884 -17.12 -3.36 -13.68
C ASN A 884 -17.23 -3.72 -12.20
N ASN A 885 -17.29 -5.02 -11.87
CA ASN A 885 -17.07 -5.56 -10.54
C ASN A 885 -16.20 -6.82 -10.60
N VAL A 886 -15.65 -7.20 -9.45
CA VAL A 886 -15.09 -8.53 -9.18
C VAL A 886 -15.90 -9.16 -8.06
N GLY A 887 -16.36 -10.39 -8.26
CA GLY A 887 -17.18 -11.11 -7.27
C GLY A 887 -16.33 -11.90 -6.29
N LEU A 888 -16.76 -11.92 -5.02
CA LEU A 888 -16.27 -12.81 -3.98
C LEU A 888 -17.42 -13.59 -3.36
N VAL A 889 -17.26 -14.90 -3.19
CA VAL A 889 -18.20 -15.78 -2.49
C VAL A 889 -17.45 -16.53 -1.38
N ASP A 890 -17.81 -16.26 -0.14
CA ASP A 890 -17.34 -17.01 1.03
C ASP A 890 -18.34 -18.12 1.35
N VAL A 891 -17.81 -19.33 1.53
CA VAL A 891 -18.56 -20.57 1.78
C VAL A 891 -18.09 -21.20 3.08
N ASP A 892 -19.00 -21.33 4.04
CA ASP A 892 -18.80 -22.15 5.24
C ASP A 892 -18.82 -23.65 4.87
N LEU A 893 -17.81 -24.39 5.33
CA LEU A 893 -17.60 -25.81 5.03
C LEU A 893 -18.28 -26.77 6.03
N ALA A 894 -18.90 -26.28 7.11
CA ALA A 894 -19.64 -27.10 8.08
C ALA A 894 -21.15 -26.81 8.09
N ASP A 895 -21.57 -25.61 7.68
CA ASP A 895 -22.96 -25.17 7.57
C ASP A 895 -23.20 -24.50 6.21
N PHE A 896 -23.62 -25.31 5.24
CA PHE A 896 -23.78 -24.87 3.84
C PHE A 896 -24.82 -23.76 3.64
N THR A 897 -25.63 -23.40 4.65
CA THR A 897 -26.55 -22.25 4.59
C THR A 897 -25.84 -20.91 4.80
N LYS A 898 -24.68 -20.93 5.47
CA LYS A 898 -23.80 -19.77 5.72
C LYS A 898 -22.87 -19.51 4.53
N LYS A 899 -23.46 -19.06 3.43
CA LYS A 899 -22.73 -18.44 2.30
C LYS A 899 -22.97 -16.93 2.26
N THR A 900 -21.99 -16.17 1.81
CA THR A 900 -22.10 -14.73 1.53
C THR A 900 -21.44 -14.41 0.19
N ALA A 901 -22.12 -13.63 -0.65
CA ALA A 901 -21.55 -13.09 -1.89
C ALA A 901 -21.42 -11.57 -1.76
N SER A 902 -20.43 -10.98 -2.43
CA SER A 902 -20.22 -9.54 -2.50
C SER A 902 -19.57 -9.14 -3.83
N LEU A 903 -19.89 -7.95 -4.31
CA LEU A 903 -19.26 -7.36 -5.49
C LEU A 903 -18.32 -6.20 -5.08
N THR A 904 -17.09 -6.22 -5.58
CA THR A 904 -16.14 -5.12 -5.43
C THR A 904 -16.06 -4.33 -6.74
N PRO A 905 -16.54 -3.07 -6.80
CA PRO A 905 -16.57 -2.29 -8.03
C PRO A 905 -15.17 -1.90 -8.54
N ALA A 906 -14.99 -1.82 -9.85
CA ALA A 906 -13.75 -1.37 -10.49
C ALA A 906 -13.25 -0.02 -9.94
N GLN A 907 -14.18 0.89 -9.64
CA GLN A 907 -13.88 2.23 -9.14
C GLN A 907 -13.19 2.24 -7.77
N SER A 908 -13.50 1.29 -6.87
CA SER A 908 -12.83 1.18 -5.56
C SER A 908 -11.45 0.52 -5.65
N LEU A 909 -11.13 -0.04 -6.82
CA LEU A 909 -9.87 -0.70 -7.15
C LEU A 909 -9.05 0.10 -8.18
N ALA A 910 -9.51 1.27 -8.62
CA ALA A 910 -8.85 2.08 -9.66
C ALA A 910 -7.43 2.51 -9.25
N ASP A 911 -7.23 2.77 -7.96
CA ASP A 911 -5.93 3.14 -7.36
C ASP A 911 -5.03 1.92 -7.07
N LEU A 912 -5.47 0.69 -7.36
CA LEU A 912 -4.56 -0.45 -7.38
C LEU A 912 -3.57 -0.29 -8.53
N GLU A 913 -2.31 -0.61 -8.25
CA GLU A 913 -1.31 -0.72 -9.31
C GLU A 913 -1.56 -1.93 -10.20
N GLU A 914 -1.18 -1.77 -11.46
CA GLU A 914 -1.27 -2.80 -12.48
C GLU A 914 -0.14 -3.81 -12.29
N ASN A 915 -0.47 -5.10 -12.19
CA ASN A 915 0.54 -6.15 -12.10
C ASN A 915 1.49 -6.06 -13.31
N PRO A 916 2.83 -5.96 -13.12
CA PRO A 916 3.75 -5.63 -14.20
C PRO A 916 3.87 -6.73 -15.28
N ALA A 917 3.65 -8.01 -14.93
CA ALA A 917 3.69 -9.11 -15.89
C ALA A 917 2.46 -9.08 -16.80
N VAL A 918 1.26 -8.96 -16.21
CA VAL A 918 0.02 -8.81 -16.99
C VAL A 918 0.03 -7.50 -17.79
N LYS A 919 0.50 -6.39 -17.20
CA LYS A 919 0.64 -5.08 -17.86
C LYS A 919 1.51 -5.18 -19.12
N ALA A 920 2.63 -5.91 -19.07
CA ALA A 920 3.49 -6.12 -20.23
C ALA A 920 2.81 -6.91 -21.36
N LEU A 921 1.98 -7.92 -21.04
CA LEU A 921 1.19 -8.65 -22.03
C LEU A 921 0.11 -7.77 -22.66
N VAL A 922 -0.59 -6.96 -21.85
CA VAL A 922 -1.60 -6.00 -22.30
C VAL A 922 -0.99 -4.92 -23.20
N ASP A 923 0.16 -4.35 -22.79
CA ASP A 923 0.91 -3.37 -23.60
C ASP A 923 1.41 -3.96 -24.92
N GLN A 924 1.79 -5.25 -24.94
CA GLN A 924 2.16 -5.95 -26.16
C GLN A 924 0.96 -6.14 -27.09
N ALA A 925 -0.21 -6.54 -26.57
CA ALA A 925 -1.44 -6.65 -27.34
C ALA A 925 -1.87 -5.28 -27.94
N ARG A 926 -1.77 -4.22 -27.13
CA ARG A 926 -2.01 -2.82 -27.53
C ARG A 926 -1.08 -2.39 -28.67
N ALA A 927 0.23 -2.63 -28.54
CA ALA A 927 1.21 -2.31 -29.56
C ALA A 927 0.99 -3.09 -30.87
N ASN A 928 0.61 -4.37 -30.80
CA ASN A 928 0.26 -5.20 -31.97
C ASN A 928 -0.97 -4.63 -32.69
N PHE A 929 -2.02 -4.30 -31.94
CA PHE A 929 -3.26 -3.73 -32.48
C PHE A 929 -3.03 -2.35 -33.09
N GLU A 930 -2.26 -1.46 -32.45
CA GLU A 930 -1.93 -0.14 -32.98
C GLU A 930 -1.10 -0.22 -34.27
N ALA A 931 -0.11 -1.11 -34.33
CA ALA A 931 0.71 -1.31 -35.53
C ALA A 931 -0.16 -1.71 -36.74
N TRP A 932 -1.12 -2.62 -36.53
CA TRP A 932 -2.07 -3.03 -37.56
C TRP A 932 -3.10 -1.95 -37.91
N GLY A 933 -3.75 -1.36 -36.90
CA GLY A 933 -4.83 -0.38 -37.08
C GLY A 933 -4.39 0.95 -37.67
N SER A 934 -3.08 1.25 -37.68
CA SER A 934 -2.53 2.56 -38.09
C SER A 934 -2.65 2.90 -39.59
N GLU A 935 -3.02 1.96 -40.48
CA GLU A 935 -3.25 2.23 -41.90
C GLU A 935 -4.28 3.34 -42.08
N VAL A 936 -3.98 4.31 -42.95
CA VAL A 936 -4.88 5.45 -43.22
C VAL A 936 -5.93 5.06 -44.25
N VAL A 937 -7.20 5.17 -43.89
CA VAL A 937 -8.33 4.98 -44.81
C VAL A 937 -8.62 6.29 -45.52
N ILE A 938 -8.77 7.40 -44.78
CA ILE A 938 -8.83 8.76 -45.32
C ILE A 938 -8.12 9.76 -44.41
N GLU A 939 -7.37 10.70 -45.00
CA GLU A 939 -6.56 11.68 -44.27
C GLU A 939 -7.39 12.75 -43.53
N ASN A 940 -8.63 13.03 -43.98
CA ASN A 940 -9.46 14.08 -43.39
C ASN A 940 -10.96 13.86 -43.60
N ASN A 941 -11.62 13.37 -42.55
CA ASN A 941 -13.07 13.34 -42.35
C ASN A 941 -13.53 14.62 -41.60
N PRO A 942 -14.37 15.48 -42.18
CA PRO A 942 -14.82 16.71 -41.52
C PRO A 942 -16.02 16.56 -40.57
N TYR A 943 -16.62 15.36 -40.43
CA TYR A 943 -17.85 15.14 -39.64
C TYR A 943 -17.70 14.00 -38.64
N GLN A 944 -18.40 14.06 -37.51
CA GLN A 944 -18.53 12.92 -36.62
C GLN A 944 -19.59 11.97 -37.18
N PHE A 945 -19.24 10.71 -37.44
CA PHE A 945 -20.22 9.67 -37.78
C PHE A 945 -20.63 8.94 -36.49
N ASN A 946 -21.90 9.06 -36.11
CA ASN A 946 -22.41 8.61 -34.82
C ASN A 946 -22.74 7.11 -34.85
N GLY A 947 -21.98 6.33 -34.09
CA GLY A 947 -22.19 4.89 -33.87
C GLY A 947 -22.57 4.54 -32.44
N GLU A 948 -22.92 5.53 -31.61
CA GLU A 948 -23.27 5.34 -30.20
C GLU A 948 -24.44 4.36 -30.03
N ARG A 949 -24.26 3.37 -29.13
CA ARG A 949 -25.24 2.30 -28.87
C ARG A 949 -26.66 2.80 -28.68
N ASP A 950 -26.82 3.87 -27.90
CA ASP A 950 -28.12 4.41 -27.53
C ASP A 950 -28.82 5.17 -28.66
N ASN A 951 -28.10 5.49 -29.74
CA ASN A 951 -28.65 6.08 -30.96
C ASN A 951 -28.84 5.02 -32.06
N VAL A 952 -27.81 4.25 -32.41
CA VAL A 952 -27.89 3.27 -33.52
C VAL A 952 -28.92 2.16 -33.27
N ARG A 953 -29.30 1.91 -32.01
CA ARG A 953 -30.34 0.94 -31.64
C ARG A 953 -31.74 1.56 -31.45
N THR A 954 -31.91 2.88 -31.63
CA THR A 954 -33.18 3.58 -31.36
C THR A 954 -33.67 4.48 -32.50
N ARG A 955 -32.79 4.94 -33.39
CA ARG A 955 -33.10 5.86 -34.50
C ARG A 955 -32.08 5.78 -35.63
N GLU A 956 -32.40 6.39 -36.77
CA GLU A 956 -31.49 6.61 -37.90
C GLU A 956 -30.24 7.41 -37.50
N THR A 957 -29.07 7.03 -38.01
CA THR A 957 -27.79 7.73 -37.79
C THR A 957 -27.05 7.97 -39.10
N ASN A 958 -26.20 8.99 -39.16
CA ASN A 958 -25.35 9.24 -40.32
C ASN A 958 -24.34 8.11 -40.60
N LEU A 959 -23.81 7.44 -39.57
CA LEU A 959 -22.91 6.28 -39.76
C LEU A 959 -23.66 5.07 -40.33
N GLY A 960 -24.85 4.78 -39.82
CA GLY A 960 -25.71 3.74 -40.39
C GLY A 960 -26.10 4.01 -41.84
N ASN A 961 -26.40 5.27 -42.16
CA ASN A 961 -26.66 5.72 -43.53
C ASN A 961 -25.45 5.55 -44.46
N LEU A 962 -24.26 5.92 -43.99
CA LEU A 962 -22.99 5.75 -44.70
C LEU A 962 -22.68 4.26 -44.96
N ILE A 963 -22.90 3.38 -43.98
CA ILE A 963 -22.73 1.93 -44.14
C ILE A 963 -23.74 1.38 -45.15
N GLY A 964 -25.01 1.78 -45.05
CA GLY A 964 -26.04 1.40 -46.01
C GLY A 964 -25.71 1.84 -47.44
N ASP A 965 -25.20 3.06 -47.62
CA ASP A 965 -24.75 3.55 -48.93
C ASP A 965 -23.49 2.83 -49.45
N ALA A 966 -22.56 2.46 -48.57
CA ALA A 966 -21.40 1.64 -48.93
C ALA A 966 -21.82 0.25 -49.44
N MET A 967 -22.73 -0.40 -48.72
CA MET A 967 -23.28 -1.71 -49.09
C MET A 967 -24.09 -1.64 -50.39
N PHE A 968 -24.89 -0.60 -50.58
CA PHE A 968 -25.63 -0.36 -51.82
C PHE A 968 -24.70 -0.11 -53.02
N ALA A 969 -23.64 0.68 -52.83
CA ALA A 969 -22.65 0.99 -53.86
C ALA A 969 -21.87 -0.26 -54.29
N TYR A 970 -21.43 -1.10 -53.34
CA TYR A 970 -20.85 -2.41 -53.66
C TYR A 970 -21.85 -3.26 -54.45
N GLY A 971 -23.10 -3.34 -53.98
CA GLY A 971 -24.16 -4.16 -54.58
C GLY A 971 -24.57 -3.79 -56.01
N GLN A 972 -24.07 -2.68 -56.59
CA GLN A 972 -24.27 -2.37 -58.01
C GLN A 972 -23.36 -3.17 -58.94
N HIS A 973 -22.23 -3.69 -58.44
CA HIS A 973 -21.18 -4.31 -59.25
C HIS A 973 -20.52 -5.55 -58.63
N GLY A 974 -20.68 -5.78 -57.32
CA GLY A 974 -20.05 -6.87 -56.57
C GLY A 974 -20.85 -8.17 -56.50
N PHE A 975 -22.11 -8.16 -56.96
CA PHE A 975 -22.98 -9.34 -57.02
C PHE A 975 -23.48 -9.61 -58.44
N ASN A 976 -24.00 -10.82 -58.70
CA ASN A 976 -24.55 -11.19 -60.01
C ASN A 976 -25.75 -10.32 -60.44
N ASN A 977 -26.54 -9.82 -59.49
CA ASN A 977 -27.63 -8.90 -59.73
C ASN A 977 -27.33 -7.54 -59.08
N GLN A 978 -27.83 -6.46 -59.69
CA GLN A 978 -27.76 -5.13 -59.11
C GLN A 978 -28.75 -5.01 -57.93
N THR A 979 -28.23 -4.67 -56.76
CA THR A 979 -29.00 -4.38 -55.54
C THR A 979 -30.00 -3.23 -55.75
N ASP A 980 -31.22 -3.40 -55.24
CA ASP A 980 -32.29 -2.39 -55.22
C ASP A 980 -32.14 -1.42 -54.03
N PHE A 981 -31.82 -1.94 -52.85
CA PHE A 981 -31.52 -1.18 -51.63
C PHE A 981 -30.69 -2.02 -50.65
N ALA A 982 -30.07 -1.38 -49.65
CA ALA A 982 -29.29 -2.07 -48.62
C ALA A 982 -29.73 -1.70 -47.20
N VAL A 983 -29.56 -2.63 -46.27
CA VAL A 983 -29.88 -2.48 -44.84
C VAL A 983 -28.77 -3.07 -43.96
N THR A 984 -28.65 -2.60 -42.73
CA THR A 984 -27.81 -3.24 -41.69
C THR A 984 -28.37 -2.96 -40.30
N ASN A 985 -28.17 -3.87 -39.33
CA ASN A 985 -28.64 -3.71 -37.96
C ASN A 985 -27.67 -2.85 -37.12
N GLY A 986 -28.22 -1.96 -36.29
CA GLY A 986 -27.47 -1.15 -35.32
C GLY A 986 -26.77 -1.98 -34.23
N GLY A 987 -27.12 -3.26 -34.10
CA GLY A 987 -26.39 -4.26 -33.33
C GLY A 987 -24.94 -4.39 -33.78
N GLY A 988 -24.70 -4.35 -35.10
CA GLY A 988 -23.40 -4.46 -35.75
C GLY A 988 -22.54 -3.19 -35.69
N ILE A 989 -23.10 -2.04 -35.29
CA ILE A 989 -22.41 -0.74 -35.21
C ILE A 989 -22.02 -0.46 -33.75
N ARG A 990 -20.71 -0.29 -33.48
CA ARG A 990 -20.16 -0.36 -32.12
C ARG A 990 -19.37 0.87 -31.64
N ALA A 991 -18.97 1.78 -32.53
CA ALA A 991 -18.21 2.99 -32.20
C ALA A 991 -18.51 4.15 -33.17
N ASN A 992 -18.22 5.38 -32.76
CA ASN A 992 -18.20 6.53 -33.66
C ASN A 992 -16.97 6.48 -34.58
N ILE A 993 -17.02 7.22 -35.70
CA ILE A 993 -15.83 7.72 -36.38
C ILE A 993 -15.75 9.22 -36.12
N GLU A 994 -14.70 9.66 -35.45
CA GLU A 994 -14.51 11.07 -35.09
C GLU A 994 -14.00 11.91 -36.29
N PRO A 995 -14.14 13.25 -36.24
CA PRO A 995 -13.54 14.14 -37.23
C PRO A 995 -12.00 14.08 -37.21
N GLY A 996 -11.39 14.14 -38.38
CA GLY A 996 -9.94 14.10 -38.58
C GLY A 996 -9.48 12.93 -39.44
N LYS A 997 -8.30 12.40 -39.15
CA LYS A 997 -7.74 11.24 -39.85
C LYS A 997 -8.54 9.98 -39.47
N VAL A 998 -9.01 9.22 -40.46
CA VAL A 998 -9.68 7.92 -40.25
C VAL A 998 -8.73 6.80 -40.65
N THR A 999 -8.60 5.82 -39.77
CA THR A 999 -7.70 4.68 -39.87
C THR A 999 -8.46 3.36 -40.01
N LEU A 1000 -7.73 2.29 -40.33
CA LEU A 1000 -8.27 0.92 -40.33
C LEU A 1000 -8.80 0.56 -38.93
N GLY A 1001 -8.10 0.95 -37.87
CA GLY A 1001 -8.53 0.75 -36.49
C GLY A 1001 -9.88 1.40 -36.19
N ASP A 1002 -10.15 2.60 -36.72
CA ASP A 1002 -11.42 3.29 -36.54
C ASP A 1002 -12.58 2.54 -37.23
N VAL A 1003 -12.40 2.10 -38.48
CA VAL A 1003 -13.44 1.33 -39.21
C VAL A 1003 -13.74 0.00 -38.51
N ILE A 1004 -12.71 -0.69 -38.03
CA ILE A 1004 -12.85 -1.97 -37.33
C ILE A 1004 -13.48 -1.78 -35.94
N ALA A 1005 -13.27 -0.63 -35.28
CA ALA A 1005 -13.99 -0.27 -34.07
C ALA A 1005 -15.50 -0.08 -34.33
N VAL A 1006 -15.90 0.37 -35.53
CA VAL A 1006 -17.32 0.43 -35.90
C VAL A 1006 -17.92 -0.97 -36.08
N MET A 1007 -17.24 -1.87 -36.81
CA MET A 1007 -17.77 -3.19 -37.20
C MET A 1007 -16.83 -4.35 -36.79
N PRO A 1008 -16.71 -4.68 -35.50
CA PRO A 1008 -15.67 -5.59 -34.98
C PRO A 1008 -15.96 -7.08 -35.16
N PHE A 1009 -17.08 -7.44 -35.80
CA PHE A 1009 -17.56 -8.83 -35.90
C PHE A 1009 -17.05 -9.59 -37.15
N GLY A 1010 -16.50 -8.87 -38.15
CA GLY A 1010 -15.98 -9.50 -39.38
C GLY A 1010 -17.05 -10.00 -40.36
N ASN A 1011 -18.32 -9.70 -40.13
CA ASN A 1011 -19.46 -10.01 -41.00
C ASN A 1011 -19.19 -9.64 -42.47
N SER A 1012 -19.59 -10.50 -43.38
CA SER A 1012 -19.50 -10.31 -44.84
C SER A 1012 -20.75 -9.65 -45.39
N ILE A 1013 -20.61 -8.92 -46.50
CA ILE A 1013 -21.78 -8.42 -47.23
C ILE A 1013 -22.49 -9.57 -47.95
N SER A 1014 -23.81 -9.60 -47.92
CA SER A 1014 -24.64 -10.61 -48.59
C SER A 1014 -25.73 -9.95 -49.44
N GLN A 1015 -26.05 -10.53 -50.60
CA GLN A 1015 -27.26 -10.22 -51.35
C GLN A 1015 -28.28 -11.35 -51.23
N ILE A 1016 -29.52 -11.00 -50.89
CA ILE A 1016 -30.67 -11.91 -50.85
C ILE A 1016 -31.84 -11.36 -51.68
N ASN A 1017 -32.70 -12.29 -52.11
CA ASN A 1017 -33.97 -11.96 -52.76
C ASN A 1017 -35.06 -11.86 -51.70
N VAL A 1018 -35.77 -10.74 -51.65
CA VAL A 1018 -36.86 -10.48 -50.70
C VAL A 1018 -38.10 -9.98 -51.42
N THR A 1019 -39.29 -10.44 -51.02
CA THR A 1019 -40.56 -9.89 -51.47
C THR A 1019 -40.88 -8.59 -50.75
N GLY A 1020 -41.66 -7.70 -51.37
CA GLY A 1020 -42.10 -6.47 -50.70
C GLY A 1020 -42.88 -6.71 -49.40
N ALA A 1021 -43.53 -7.88 -49.25
CA ALA A 1021 -44.17 -8.31 -48.01
C ALA A 1021 -43.14 -8.63 -46.90
N GLU A 1022 -42.09 -9.41 -47.20
CA GLU A 1022 -41.01 -9.71 -46.26
C GLU A 1022 -40.24 -8.44 -45.84
N VAL A 1023 -40.04 -7.49 -46.78
CA VAL A 1023 -39.42 -6.19 -46.47
C VAL A 1023 -40.27 -5.38 -45.48
N LYS A 1024 -41.60 -5.41 -45.61
CA LYS A 1024 -42.51 -4.76 -44.67
C LYS A 1024 -42.51 -5.42 -43.31
N GLU A 1025 -42.54 -6.75 -43.25
CA GLU A 1025 -42.42 -7.53 -42.01
C GLU A 1025 -41.09 -7.25 -41.29
N MET A 1026 -39.98 -7.20 -42.04
CA MET A 1026 -38.66 -6.84 -41.56
C MET A 1026 -38.66 -5.44 -40.91
N PHE A 1027 -39.23 -4.40 -41.54
CA PHE A 1027 -39.28 -3.07 -40.90
C PHE A 1027 -40.24 -2.99 -39.70
N GLU A 1028 -41.34 -3.76 -39.69
CA GLU A 1028 -42.20 -3.91 -38.51
C GLU A 1028 -41.47 -4.59 -37.34
N LEU A 1029 -40.49 -5.46 -37.60
CA LEU A 1029 -39.66 -6.09 -36.58
C LEU A 1029 -38.50 -5.18 -36.11
N SER A 1030 -37.86 -4.46 -37.03
CA SER A 1030 -36.86 -3.42 -36.72
C SER A 1030 -37.40 -2.40 -35.71
N LEU A 1031 -38.64 -1.96 -35.94
CA LEU A 1031 -39.33 -0.94 -35.17
C LEU A 1031 -40.14 -1.51 -33.99
N ARG A 1032 -39.85 -2.72 -33.50
CA ARG A 1032 -40.71 -3.42 -32.52
C ARG A 1032 -40.75 -2.83 -31.10
N SER A 1033 -39.65 -2.23 -30.62
CA SER A 1033 -39.46 -1.88 -29.21
C SER A 1033 -40.61 -1.10 -28.56
N MET A 1034 -40.85 -1.33 -27.27
CA MET A 1034 -41.75 -0.47 -26.49
C MET A 1034 -41.18 0.95 -26.34
N ALA A 1035 -42.04 1.93 -26.07
CA ALA A 1035 -41.63 3.32 -25.88
C ALA A 1035 -40.83 3.49 -24.56
N GLN A 1036 -39.73 4.24 -24.62
CA GLN A 1036 -38.92 4.59 -23.46
C GLN A 1036 -39.72 5.45 -22.47
N LYS A 1037 -39.44 5.30 -21.18
CA LYS A 1037 -40.05 6.10 -20.11
C LYS A 1037 -38.98 6.75 -19.25
N ASP A 1038 -39.29 7.91 -18.67
CA ASP A 1038 -38.50 8.49 -17.58
C ASP A 1038 -38.72 7.77 -16.24
N GLU A 1039 -37.98 8.18 -15.21
CA GLU A 1039 -38.07 7.64 -13.84
C GLU A 1039 -39.47 7.76 -13.22
N ASN A 1040 -40.33 8.67 -13.73
CA ASN A 1040 -41.70 8.87 -13.27
C ASN A 1040 -42.72 8.05 -14.11
N GLY A 1041 -42.26 7.26 -15.09
CA GLY A 1041 -43.10 6.49 -16.01
C GLY A 1041 -43.64 7.27 -17.20
N THR A 1042 -43.22 8.53 -17.41
CA THR A 1042 -43.63 9.38 -18.53
C THR A 1042 -42.96 8.93 -19.82
N ILE A 1043 -43.72 8.77 -20.91
CA ILE A 1043 -43.16 8.40 -22.21
C ILE A 1043 -42.23 9.51 -22.73
N LEU A 1044 -41.00 9.13 -23.08
CA LEU A 1044 -40.04 10.00 -23.75
C LEU A 1044 -40.45 10.17 -25.23
N LEU A 1045 -40.25 11.37 -25.77
CA LEU A 1045 -40.54 11.68 -27.17
C LEU A 1045 -39.24 11.79 -28.01
N ASP A 1046 -39.36 11.51 -29.29
CA ASP A 1046 -38.31 11.69 -30.30
C ASP A 1046 -38.33 13.11 -30.91
N ASP A 1047 -37.41 13.37 -31.82
CA ASP A 1047 -37.23 14.67 -32.48
C ASP A 1047 -38.42 15.04 -33.41
N SER A 1048 -39.28 14.07 -33.74
CA SER A 1048 -40.55 14.22 -34.47
C SER A 1048 -41.79 14.32 -33.54
N ASN A 1049 -41.57 14.41 -32.22
CA ASN A 1049 -42.60 14.46 -31.18
C ASN A 1049 -43.53 13.20 -31.21
N GLN A 1050 -42.99 12.03 -31.56
CA GLN A 1050 -43.61 10.72 -31.39
C GLN A 1050 -42.96 9.96 -30.20
N PRO A 1051 -43.58 8.91 -29.65
CA PRO A 1051 -42.94 8.05 -28.64
C PRO A 1051 -41.57 7.52 -29.08
N LYS A 1052 -40.53 7.79 -28.30
CA LYS A 1052 -39.16 7.32 -28.56
C LYS A 1052 -39.05 5.84 -28.28
N LEU A 1053 -38.61 5.05 -29.26
CA LEU A 1053 -38.52 3.59 -29.14
C LEU A 1053 -37.31 3.13 -28.29
N GLY A 1054 -37.48 2.05 -27.53
CA GLY A 1054 -36.41 1.40 -26.76
C GLY A 1054 -35.31 0.81 -27.65
N ALA A 1055 -34.11 0.61 -27.07
CA ALA A 1055 -32.94 0.14 -27.82
C ALA A 1055 -33.11 -1.32 -28.30
N ASN A 1056 -33.13 -1.53 -29.62
CA ASN A 1056 -33.16 -2.83 -30.29
C ASN A 1056 -31.83 -3.07 -31.04
N GLY A 1057 -31.19 -4.22 -30.82
CA GLY A 1057 -30.04 -4.64 -31.64
C GLY A 1057 -30.41 -4.74 -33.12
N GLY A 1058 -31.59 -5.29 -33.41
CA GLY A 1058 -32.12 -5.42 -34.76
C GLY A 1058 -32.64 -4.14 -35.41
N PHE A 1059 -32.52 -2.96 -34.79
CA PHE A 1059 -32.94 -1.71 -35.44
C PHE A 1059 -32.12 -1.47 -36.72
N LEU A 1060 -32.78 -1.38 -37.87
CA LEU A 1060 -32.12 -1.28 -39.17
C LEU A 1060 -31.75 0.17 -39.53
N HIS A 1061 -30.58 0.35 -40.12
CA HIS A 1061 -30.17 1.53 -40.89
C HIS A 1061 -30.16 1.19 -42.38
N VAL A 1062 -30.30 2.18 -43.25
CA VAL A 1062 -30.65 1.95 -44.66
C VAL A 1062 -29.89 2.82 -45.66
N SER A 1063 -29.72 2.30 -46.87
CA SER A 1063 -29.19 3.04 -48.03
C SER A 1063 -30.14 4.16 -48.49
N SER A 1064 -29.58 5.15 -49.18
CA SER A 1064 -30.27 6.29 -49.79
C SER A 1064 -31.36 5.95 -50.81
N THR A 1065 -31.49 4.70 -51.24
CA THR A 1065 -32.52 4.24 -52.20
C THR A 1065 -33.81 3.68 -51.57
N ILE A 1066 -33.92 3.64 -50.24
CA ILE A 1066 -35.15 3.22 -49.54
C ILE A 1066 -35.57 4.24 -48.47
N ARG A 1067 -36.88 4.39 -48.28
CA ARG A 1067 -37.49 5.20 -47.22
C ARG A 1067 -38.58 4.42 -46.50
N VAL A 1068 -38.70 4.62 -45.20
CA VAL A 1068 -39.68 3.96 -44.32
C VAL A 1068 -40.36 5.02 -43.48
N HIS A 1069 -41.68 5.14 -43.59
CA HIS A 1069 -42.50 6.00 -42.74
C HIS A 1069 -43.18 5.16 -41.67
N TYR A 1070 -43.10 5.57 -40.40
CA TYR A 1070 -43.69 4.82 -39.29
C TYR A 1070 -44.31 5.69 -38.20
N ASP A 1071 -45.31 5.13 -37.52
CA ASP A 1071 -46.00 5.73 -36.38
C ASP A 1071 -45.71 4.90 -35.11
N SER A 1072 -44.86 5.40 -34.22
CA SER A 1072 -44.48 4.68 -32.99
C SER A 1072 -45.60 4.58 -31.93
N THR A 1073 -46.72 5.30 -32.10
CA THR A 1073 -47.89 5.14 -31.23
C THR A 1073 -48.65 3.84 -31.49
N LYS A 1074 -48.47 3.22 -32.67
CA LYS A 1074 -49.08 1.95 -33.03
C LYS A 1074 -48.37 0.74 -32.41
N LYS A 1075 -49.02 -0.42 -32.45
CA LYS A 1075 -48.51 -1.68 -31.88
C LYS A 1075 -47.30 -2.19 -32.70
N GLY A 1076 -46.17 -2.40 -32.04
CA GLY A 1076 -45.00 -3.07 -32.64
C GLY A 1076 -45.19 -4.58 -32.78
N SER A 1077 -44.28 -5.23 -33.51
CA SER A 1077 -44.24 -6.69 -33.62
C SER A 1077 -43.91 -7.36 -32.29
N LEU A 1078 -44.32 -8.62 -32.11
CA LEU A 1078 -43.94 -9.46 -30.98
C LEU A 1078 -43.31 -10.76 -31.49
N LEU A 1079 -42.11 -11.11 -31.02
CA LEU A 1079 -41.47 -12.40 -31.25
C LEU A 1079 -42.18 -13.52 -30.45
N PRO A 1080 -41.98 -14.81 -30.78
CA PRO A 1080 -42.58 -15.94 -30.03
C PRO A 1080 -42.28 -15.92 -28.53
N ALA A 1081 -41.10 -15.42 -28.14
CA ALA A 1081 -40.65 -15.29 -26.76
C ALA A 1081 -41.19 -14.04 -26.03
N ASP A 1082 -41.76 -13.07 -26.74
CA ASP A 1082 -42.20 -11.80 -26.14
C ASP A 1082 -43.47 -11.99 -25.29
N GLU A 1083 -43.48 -11.37 -24.10
CA GLU A 1083 -44.63 -11.42 -23.19
C GLU A 1083 -45.90 -10.90 -23.89
N GLY A 1084 -46.96 -11.71 -23.86
CA GLY A 1084 -48.24 -11.38 -24.50
C GLY A 1084 -48.36 -11.76 -25.97
N ASN A 1085 -47.36 -12.39 -26.58
CA ASN A 1085 -47.54 -13.07 -27.88
C ASN A 1085 -48.47 -14.28 -27.74
N GLY A 1086 -48.06 -15.27 -26.92
CA GLY A 1086 -48.84 -16.48 -26.66
C GLY A 1086 -48.94 -17.45 -27.84
N THR A 1087 -48.11 -17.30 -28.88
CA THR A 1087 -48.02 -18.20 -30.04
C THR A 1087 -46.57 -18.57 -30.34
N ASP A 1088 -46.38 -19.63 -31.13
CA ASP A 1088 -45.09 -20.14 -31.61
C ASP A 1088 -44.49 -19.30 -32.76
N LYS A 1089 -45.03 -18.10 -33.05
CA LYS A 1089 -44.73 -17.32 -34.25
C LYS A 1089 -44.64 -15.83 -33.97
N THR A 1090 -43.86 -15.13 -34.79
CA THR A 1090 -43.83 -13.66 -34.78
C THR A 1090 -45.21 -13.09 -35.14
N LEU A 1091 -45.74 -12.24 -34.27
CA LEU A 1091 -46.95 -11.45 -34.53
C LEU A 1091 -46.50 -10.09 -35.08
N VAL A 1092 -46.66 -9.89 -36.39
CA VAL A 1092 -46.28 -8.66 -37.08
C VAL A 1092 -47.07 -7.45 -36.55
N GLY A 1093 -46.39 -6.31 -36.40
CA GLY A 1093 -46.94 -5.03 -35.94
C GLY A 1093 -47.77 -4.29 -36.98
N GLU A 1094 -48.10 -3.03 -36.65
CA GLU A 1094 -48.85 -2.09 -37.50
C GLU A 1094 -48.18 -0.70 -37.60
N ARG A 1095 -46.90 -0.57 -37.23
CA ARG A 1095 -46.19 0.73 -37.15
C ARG A 1095 -45.80 1.29 -38.51
N VAL A 1096 -45.50 0.45 -39.49
CA VAL A 1096 -45.03 0.87 -40.82
C VAL A 1096 -46.22 1.37 -41.65
N LEU A 1097 -46.20 2.66 -41.97
CA LEU A 1097 -47.24 3.32 -42.76
C LEU A 1097 -47.01 3.14 -44.27
N GLN A 1098 -45.76 3.31 -44.72
CA GLN A 1098 -45.36 3.16 -46.12
C GLN A 1098 -43.85 2.92 -46.22
N ILE A 1099 -43.45 2.06 -47.15
CA ILE A 1099 -42.07 1.88 -47.59
C ILE A 1099 -41.98 2.32 -49.04
N GLU A 1100 -40.97 3.12 -49.38
CA GLU A 1100 -40.69 3.56 -50.74
C GLU A 1100 -39.30 3.08 -51.18
N VAL A 1101 -39.19 2.56 -52.40
CA VAL A 1101 -37.91 2.19 -53.02
C VAL A 1101 -37.70 3.06 -54.26
N GLN A 1102 -36.46 3.48 -54.51
CA GLN A 1102 -36.10 4.27 -55.67
C GLN A 1102 -36.00 3.41 -56.93
N ASP A 1103 -36.81 3.72 -57.95
CA ASP A 1103 -36.73 3.05 -59.24
C ASP A 1103 -35.40 3.37 -59.94
N ARG A 1104 -34.62 2.33 -60.23
CA ARG A 1104 -33.26 2.41 -60.79
C ARG A 1104 -33.18 3.05 -62.18
N THR A 1105 -34.29 3.13 -62.93
CA THR A 1105 -34.32 3.69 -64.29
C THR A 1105 -34.69 5.18 -64.30
N THR A 1106 -35.53 5.61 -63.36
CA THR A 1106 -36.14 6.94 -63.31
C THR A 1106 -35.62 7.80 -62.16
N GLY A 1107 -34.95 7.21 -61.16
CA GLY A 1107 -34.43 7.89 -59.97
C GLY A 1107 -35.51 8.38 -59.02
N LYS A 1108 -36.75 7.89 -59.13
CA LYS A 1108 -37.89 8.33 -58.31
C LYS A 1108 -38.28 7.27 -57.28
N PHE A 1109 -38.58 7.71 -56.08
CA PHE A 1109 -39.24 6.88 -55.08
C PHE A 1109 -40.65 6.51 -55.52
N ALA A 1110 -41.01 5.25 -55.29
CA ALA A 1110 -42.36 4.73 -55.43
C ALA A 1110 -42.67 3.77 -54.26
N PRO A 1111 -43.93 3.63 -53.83
CA PRO A 1111 -44.31 2.65 -52.82
C PRO A 1111 -43.89 1.24 -53.23
N ILE A 1112 -43.43 0.43 -52.27
CA ILE A 1112 -43.05 -0.95 -52.51
C ILE A 1112 -44.27 -1.79 -52.97
N ASP A 1113 -44.09 -2.68 -53.95
CA ASP A 1113 -45.10 -3.67 -54.32
C ASP A 1113 -44.88 -4.91 -53.47
N GLU A 1114 -45.82 -5.22 -52.56
CA GLU A 1114 -45.76 -6.38 -51.67
C GLU A 1114 -45.58 -7.72 -52.41
N LYS A 1115 -45.86 -7.78 -53.72
CA LYS A 1115 -45.71 -8.99 -54.57
C LYS A 1115 -44.47 -8.99 -55.45
N ALA A 1116 -43.73 -7.88 -55.55
CA ALA A 1116 -42.50 -7.82 -56.30
C ALA A 1116 -41.33 -8.38 -55.46
N THR A 1117 -40.34 -8.94 -56.14
CA THR A 1117 -39.08 -9.39 -55.55
C THR A 1117 -38.00 -8.33 -55.80
N TYR A 1118 -37.24 -8.02 -54.76
CA TYR A 1118 -36.16 -7.04 -54.74
C TYR A 1118 -34.86 -7.71 -54.32
N HIS A 1119 -33.73 -7.20 -54.80
CA HIS A 1119 -32.39 -7.68 -54.45
C HIS A 1119 -31.86 -6.79 -53.33
N MET A 1120 -31.87 -7.29 -52.09
CA MET A 1120 -31.44 -6.54 -50.92
C MET A 1120 -29.99 -6.90 -50.57
N ALA A 1121 -29.13 -5.90 -50.41
CA ALA A 1121 -27.83 -6.11 -49.77
C ALA A 1121 -27.96 -5.94 -48.25
N THR A 1122 -27.40 -6.87 -47.48
CA THR A 1122 -27.41 -6.85 -46.02
C THR A 1122 -26.11 -7.48 -45.50
N ASN A 1123 -25.97 -7.66 -44.19
CA ASN A 1123 -24.89 -8.45 -43.61
C ASN A 1123 -25.28 -9.95 -43.58
N ASP A 1124 -24.29 -10.84 -43.65
CA ASP A 1124 -24.46 -12.30 -43.61
C ASP A 1124 -25.28 -12.80 -42.40
N PHE A 1125 -25.05 -12.25 -41.21
CA PHE A 1125 -25.82 -12.54 -40.01
C PHE A 1125 -27.33 -12.28 -40.20
N LEU A 1126 -27.72 -11.11 -40.71
CA LEU A 1126 -29.12 -10.80 -41.04
C LEU A 1126 -29.66 -11.67 -42.19
N ALA A 1127 -28.85 -11.91 -43.23
CA ALA A 1127 -29.24 -12.80 -44.34
C ALA A 1127 -29.47 -14.25 -43.90
N ALA A 1128 -28.87 -14.68 -42.79
CA ALA A 1128 -29.06 -15.98 -42.18
C ALA A 1128 -30.23 -16.04 -41.16
N GLY A 1129 -30.94 -14.92 -40.92
CA GLY A 1129 -32.06 -14.83 -39.98
C GLY A 1129 -31.72 -14.29 -38.59
N GLY A 1130 -30.49 -13.80 -38.36
CA GLY A 1130 -30.06 -13.20 -37.08
C GLY A 1130 -30.96 -12.05 -36.61
N ASP A 1131 -30.88 -11.67 -35.33
CA ASP A 1131 -31.78 -10.69 -34.63
C ASP A 1131 -33.30 -11.03 -34.66
N GLY A 1132 -33.66 -12.23 -35.11
CA GLY A 1132 -35.03 -12.72 -35.27
C GLY A 1132 -35.63 -12.46 -36.65
N TYR A 1133 -34.80 -12.15 -37.65
CA TYR A 1133 -35.22 -11.91 -39.04
C TYR A 1133 -35.42 -13.20 -39.83
N ASP A 1134 -36.10 -14.19 -39.25
CA ASP A 1134 -36.28 -15.55 -39.79
C ASP A 1134 -36.87 -15.57 -41.21
N MET A 1135 -37.64 -14.53 -41.58
CA MET A 1135 -38.22 -14.36 -42.92
C MET A 1135 -37.18 -14.14 -44.04
N LEU A 1136 -35.91 -13.87 -43.71
CA LEU A 1136 -34.83 -13.62 -44.67
C LEU A 1136 -34.02 -14.87 -45.07
N GLY A 1137 -34.17 -15.99 -44.34
CA GLY A 1137 -33.26 -17.15 -44.36
C GLY A 1137 -33.24 -18.03 -45.62
N GLY A 1138 -32.96 -17.45 -46.79
CA GLY A 1138 -32.93 -18.12 -48.10
C GLY A 1138 -31.54 -18.28 -48.74
N GLU A 1139 -31.52 -18.54 -50.06
CA GLU A 1139 -30.29 -18.51 -50.86
C GLU A 1139 -29.71 -17.09 -50.91
N ARG A 1140 -28.39 -16.98 -50.70
CA ARG A 1140 -27.66 -15.72 -50.64
C ARG A 1140 -26.34 -15.77 -51.41
N GLU A 1141 -25.93 -14.63 -51.94
CA GLU A 1141 -24.61 -14.42 -52.54
C GLU A 1141 -23.75 -13.61 -51.57
N GLU A 1142 -22.65 -14.20 -51.08
CA GLU A 1142 -21.73 -13.56 -50.12
C GLU A 1142 -20.55 -12.88 -50.85
N GLY A 1143 -20.14 -11.71 -50.35
CA GLY A 1143 -19.03 -10.89 -50.84
C GLY A 1143 -17.88 -10.78 -49.82
N PRO A 1144 -17.05 -9.70 -49.87
CA PRO A 1144 -16.01 -9.44 -48.88
C PRO A 1144 -16.58 -8.97 -47.54
N SER A 1145 -15.69 -8.79 -46.55
CA SER A 1145 -16.05 -8.26 -45.24
C SER A 1145 -16.63 -6.83 -45.33
N LEU A 1146 -17.53 -6.49 -44.42
CA LEU A 1146 -18.20 -5.18 -44.42
C LEU A 1146 -17.26 -4.02 -44.08
N ASP A 1147 -16.24 -4.27 -43.27
CA ASP A 1147 -15.14 -3.32 -43.07
C ASP A 1147 -14.43 -3.02 -44.40
N THR A 1148 -14.13 -4.03 -45.23
CA THR A 1148 -13.56 -3.83 -46.57
C THR A 1148 -14.50 -2.98 -47.44
N VAL A 1149 -15.81 -3.28 -47.44
CA VAL A 1149 -16.81 -2.51 -48.20
C VAL A 1149 -16.85 -1.04 -47.76
N LEU A 1150 -16.82 -0.77 -46.44
CA LEU A 1150 -16.82 0.60 -45.91
C LEU A 1150 -15.48 1.31 -46.16
N ILE A 1151 -14.34 0.62 -46.04
CA ILE A 1151 -13.00 1.14 -46.34
C ILE A 1151 -12.92 1.59 -47.81
N ASP A 1152 -13.37 0.76 -48.74
CA ASP A 1152 -13.33 1.07 -50.17
C ASP A 1152 -14.28 2.21 -50.53
N HIS A 1153 -15.44 2.31 -49.87
CA HIS A 1153 -16.37 3.44 -50.03
C HIS A 1153 -15.79 4.75 -49.45
N LEU A 1154 -15.18 4.70 -48.26
CA LEU A 1154 -14.51 5.86 -47.65
C LEU A 1154 -13.31 6.34 -48.48
N LYS A 1155 -12.47 5.43 -48.98
CA LYS A 1155 -11.33 5.76 -49.87
C LYS A 1155 -11.77 6.51 -51.13
N GLN A 1156 -12.98 6.25 -51.64
CA GLN A 1156 -13.58 6.97 -52.78
C GLN A 1156 -14.14 8.38 -52.42
N GLY A 1157 -14.34 8.69 -51.14
CA GLY A 1157 -14.90 9.97 -50.65
C GLY A 1157 -13.89 11.07 -50.33
N THR A 1158 -12.65 10.98 -50.80
CA THR A 1158 -11.57 11.91 -50.40
C THR A 1158 -11.81 13.35 -50.85
N THR A 1159 -11.77 14.28 -49.89
CA THR A 1159 -12.11 15.71 -50.03
C THR A 1159 -10.99 16.58 -50.63
N LEU A 1160 -9.90 15.98 -51.11
CA LEU A 1160 -8.73 16.68 -51.67
C LEU A 1160 -8.95 17.16 -53.13
N ARG A 1161 -10.00 17.97 -53.34
CA ARG A 1161 -10.24 18.64 -54.63
C ARG A 1161 -9.31 19.83 -54.86
N LEU A 1162 -8.08 19.52 -55.24
CA LEU A 1162 -7.35 20.29 -56.25
C LEU A 1162 -6.85 19.33 -57.34
N TYR A 1163 -7.63 19.24 -58.42
CA TYR A 1163 -7.29 18.61 -59.71
C TYR A 1163 -7.27 17.07 -59.82
N ASP A 1164 -8.23 16.37 -59.21
CA ASP A 1164 -8.70 15.12 -59.81
C ASP A 1164 -10.24 15.02 -59.82
N ALA A 1165 -10.77 14.46 -60.90
CA ALA A 1165 -12.21 14.42 -61.21
C ALA A 1165 -12.81 13.02 -61.02
N ALA A 1166 -12.14 12.17 -60.24
CA ALA A 1166 -12.43 10.75 -60.10
C ALA A 1166 -13.20 10.36 -58.83
N THR A 1167 -13.38 11.26 -57.85
CA THR A 1167 -14.13 10.97 -56.62
C THR A 1167 -15.63 11.27 -56.76
N THR A 1168 -16.46 10.29 -56.46
CA THR A 1168 -17.92 10.26 -56.72
C THR A 1168 -18.80 10.42 -55.47
N ILE A 1169 -18.22 10.34 -54.26
CA ILE A 1169 -18.96 10.44 -52.98
C ILE A 1169 -18.65 11.77 -52.31
N ASP A 1170 -19.68 12.48 -51.85
CA ASP A 1170 -19.57 13.70 -51.07
C ASP A 1170 -19.91 13.40 -49.60
N LEU A 1171 -18.91 13.47 -48.71
CA LEU A 1171 -19.12 13.22 -47.28
C LEU A 1171 -20.06 14.27 -46.63
N ALA A 1172 -20.30 15.43 -47.27
CA ALA A 1172 -21.20 16.46 -46.75
C ALA A 1172 -22.66 16.03 -46.63
N GLN A 1173 -23.07 14.95 -47.30
CA GLN A 1173 -24.40 14.35 -47.12
C GLN A 1173 -24.59 13.72 -45.72
N TYR A 1174 -23.50 13.34 -45.04
CA TYR A 1174 -23.52 12.70 -43.72
C TYR A 1174 -23.29 13.68 -42.56
N LYS A 1175 -23.45 14.99 -42.78
CA LYS A 1175 -23.11 16.04 -41.80
C LYS A 1175 -24.04 16.11 -40.57
N GLU A 1176 -25.30 15.69 -40.71
CA GLU A 1176 -26.29 15.71 -39.62
C GLU A 1176 -26.29 14.35 -38.92
N ALA A 1177 -25.99 14.29 -37.61
CA ALA A 1177 -25.83 13.03 -36.89
C ALA A 1177 -27.09 12.14 -36.88
N PHE A 1178 -28.28 12.76 -36.81
CA PHE A 1178 -29.59 12.11 -36.79
C PHE A 1178 -30.45 12.71 -37.91
N PRO A 1179 -30.26 12.30 -39.18
CA PRO A 1179 -30.88 12.98 -40.31
C PRO A 1179 -32.39 12.73 -40.42
N GLY A 1180 -32.88 11.56 -39.98
CA GLY A 1180 -34.32 11.24 -39.91
C GLY A 1180 -35.06 11.32 -41.25
N GLU A 1181 -34.35 11.14 -42.36
CA GLU A 1181 -34.85 11.35 -43.73
C GLU A 1181 -35.04 10.05 -44.52
N ARG A 1182 -34.58 8.92 -43.96
CA ARG A 1182 -34.74 7.57 -44.53
C ARG A 1182 -35.66 6.70 -43.65
N ILE A 1183 -35.65 6.89 -42.34
CA ILE A 1183 -36.51 6.19 -41.36
C ILE A 1183 -37.28 7.26 -40.59
N ILE A 1184 -38.44 7.62 -41.15
CA ILE A 1184 -39.17 8.84 -40.87
C ILE A 1184 -40.26 8.57 -39.83
N SER A 1185 -40.03 9.03 -38.60
CA SER A 1185 -41.03 9.02 -37.52
C SER A 1185 -42.11 10.07 -37.80
N ILE A 1186 -43.36 9.63 -37.99
CA ILE A 1186 -44.49 10.50 -38.34
C ILE A 1186 -45.83 9.88 -37.93
N SER A 1187 -46.69 10.64 -37.25
CA SER A 1187 -48.06 10.18 -36.96
C SER A 1187 -48.85 9.90 -38.25
N GLU A 1188 -49.67 8.86 -38.24
CA GLU A 1188 -50.55 8.48 -39.36
C GLU A 1188 -51.44 9.65 -39.82
N ALA A 1189 -51.87 10.52 -38.90
CA ALA A 1189 -52.68 11.69 -39.22
C ALA A 1189 -51.91 12.73 -40.06
N GLU A 1190 -50.64 13.00 -39.73
CA GLU A 1190 -49.81 13.94 -40.47
C GLU A 1190 -49.31 13.33 -41.79
N PHE A 1191 -48.95 12.05 -41.80
CA PHE A 1191 -48.61 11.29 -43.01
C PHE A 1191 -49.76 11.33 -44.04
N ASN A 1192 -50.98 11.00 -43.62
CA ASN A 1192 -52.18 11.09 -44.47
C ASN A 1192 -52.49 12.51 -44.92
N LYS A 1193 -52.11 13.54 -44.16
CA LYS A 1193 -52.27 14.96 -44.53
C LYS A 1193 -51.27 15.39 -45.59
N GLN A 1194 -50.03 14.91 -45.53
CA GLN A 1194 -48.99 15.15 -46.54
C GLN A 1194 -49.29 14.38 -47.85
N ASN A 1195 -49.87 13.19 -47.75
CA ASN A 1195 -50.18 12.32 -48.90
C ASN A 1195 -51.62 12.47 -49.45
N LYS A 1196 -52.32 13.58 -49.16
CA LYS A 1196 -53.63 13.85 -49.79
C LYS A 1196 -53.49 14.07 -51.30
N PRO A 1197 -54.17 13.30 -52.17
CA PRO A 1197 -54.23 13.62 -53.58
C PRO A 1197 -54.92 14.97 -53.78
N GLY A 1198 -54.35 15.80 -54.66
CA GLY A 1198 -54.98 17.04 -55.09
C GLY A 1198 -56.36 16.78 -55.73
N PRO A 1199 -57.30 17.75 -55.70
CA PRO A 1199 -58.66 17.53 -56.18
C PRO A 1199 -58.67 17.13 -57.65
N VAL A 1200 -59.20 15.92 -57.92
CA VAL A 1200 -59.33 15.36 -59.27
C VAL A 1200 -60.21 16.29 -60.13
N PRO A 1201 -59.76 16.74 -61.32
CA PRO A 1201 -60.60 17.51 -62.23
C PRO A 1201 -61.80 16.67 -62.68
N ASN A 1202 -63.00 17.22 -62.51
CA ASN A 1202 -64.24 16.63 -62.99
C ASN A 1202 -64.23 16.56 -64.53
N PRO A 1203 -64.50 15.41 -65.19
CA PRO A 1203 -64.38 15.30 -66.63
C PRO A 1203 -65.46 16.08 -67.38
N ASP A 1204 -65.06 17.07 -68.17
CA ASP A 1204 -65.96 17.80 -69.10
C ASP A 1204 -66.10 17.01 -70.41
N PRO A 1205 -67.32 16.59 -70.80
CA PRO A 1205 -67.51 15.72 -71.96
C PRO A 1205 -67.57 16.51 -73.27
N LYS A 1206 -66.44 16.63 -73.99
CA LYS A 1206 -66.43 16.95 -75.43
C LYS A 1206 -65.18 16.52 -76.20
N ASP A 1207 -65.45 15.65 -77.18
CA ASP A 1207 -64.79 15.40 -78.47
C ASP A 1207 -63.28 15.05 -78.50
N PRO A 1208 -62.89 13.86 -79.01
CA PRO A 1208 -61.49 13.43 -79.07
C PRO A 1208 -60.82 13.83 -80.38
N THR A 1209 -59.70 14.56 -80.34
CA THR A 1209 -58.66 14.46 -81.40
C THR A 1209 -57.32 15.11 -81.02
N LYS A 1210 -56.25 14.30 -81.10
CA LYS A 1210 -54.82 14.63 -81.19
C LYS A 1210 -54.11 15.25 -79.96
N PRO A 1211 -52.87 14.81 -79.67
CA PRO A 1211 -51.97 15.45 -78.71
C PRO A 1211 -51.04 16.48 -79.39
N ASP A 1212 -50.82 17.62 -78.74
CA ASP A 1212 -49.75 18.57 -79.11
C ASP A 1212 -48.84 18.84 -77.89
N GLU A 1213 -47.60 18.38 -78.04
CA GLU A 1213 -46.32 19.03 -77.71
C GLU A 1213 -46.20 20.14 -76.65
N ILE A 1214 -45.26 19.93 -75.70
CA ILE A 1214 -44.41 21.00 -75.15
C ILE A 1214 -42.92 20.67 -75.34
N LYS A 1215 -42.41 21.16 -76.48
CA LYS A 1215 -41.05 21.65 -76.79
C LYS A 1215 -39.89 21.23 -75.88
N VAL A 1216 -39.00 20.43 -76.46
CA VAL A 1216 -37.62 20.17 -76.01
C VAL A 1216 -36.72 21.41 -76.18
N ALA A 1217 -35.94 21.76 -75.16
CA ALA A 1217 -34.72 22.54 -75.30
C ALA A 1217 -33.51 21.60 -75.41
N LYS A 1218 -32.63 21.83 -76.39
CA LYS A 1218 -31.50 20.94 -76.72
C LYS A 1218 -30.31 21.12 -75.76
N PRO A 1219 -29.65 20.04 -75.33
CA PRO A 1219 -28.20 20.02 -75.12
C PRO A 1219 -27.47 19.81 -76.45
N VAL A 1220 -26.36 20.54 -76.64
CA VAL A 1220 -25.44 20.35 -77.77
C VAL A 1220 -24.52 19.17 -77.45
N GLY A 1221 -24.50 18.15 -78.32
CA GLY A 1221 -23.66 16.97 -78.08
C GLY A 1221 -22.23 17.10 -78.61
N LYS A 1222 -21.36 16.24 -78.10
CA LYS A 1222 -20.56 15.34 -78.95
C LYS A 1222 -20.08 14.13 -78.14
N THR A 1223 -20.10 12.98 -78.80
CA THR A 1223 -19.64 11.68 -78.28
C THR A 1223 -18.12 11.62 -78.18
N ALA A 1224 -17.62 10.90 -77.17
CA ALA A 1224 -16.27 10.36 -77.13
C ALA A 1224 -16.34 8.89 -76.68
N ASN A 1225 -16.09 7.96 -77.59
CA ASN A 1225 -15.85 6.55 -77.26
C ASN A 1225 -14.40 6.39 -76.79
N TYR A 1226 -14.12 5.69 -75.68
CA TYR A 1226 -12.91 4.89 -75.41
C TYR A 1226 -13.19 3.98 -74.18
N PRO A 1227 -12.36 2.98 -73.86
CA PRO A 1227 -12.34 1.67 -74.51
C PRO A 1227 -12.76 0.53 -73.57
N LYS A 1228 -13.06 -0.66 -74.12
CA LYS A 1228 -13.20 -1.88 -73.31
C LYS A 1228 -11.82 -2.27 -72.77
N MET A 1229 -11.70 -2.48 -71.46
CA MET A 1229 -10.45 -2.91 -70.84
C MET A 1229 -10.41 -4.45 -70.74
N GLY A 1230 -9.41 -5.05 -71.38
CA GLY A 1230 -9.13 -6.48 -71.34
C GLY A 1230 -7.81 -6.79 -72.03
N GLU A 1231 -7.15 -7.86 -71.57
CA GLU A 1231 -5.97 -8.53 -72.14
C GLU A 1231 -4.55 -7.93 -71.93
N THR A 1232 -3.75 -8.72 -71.19
CA THR A 1232 -2.33 -9.11 -71.47
C THR A 1232 -1.14 -8.40 -70.78
N ILE A 1233 -0.82 -8.90 -69.58
CA ILE A 1233 0.46 -9.49 -69.09
C ILE A 1233 1.77 -9.30 -69.91
N VAL A 1234 2.90 -8.99 -69.25
CA VAL A 1234 4.22 -9.73 -69.21
C VAL A 1234 5.45 -8.83 -68.93
N ALA A 1235 6.31 -9.34 -68.04
CA ALA A 1235 7.57 -8.85 -67.47
C ALA A 1235 8.70 -8.33 -68.40
N TYR A 1236 9.67 -7.61 -67.82
CA TYR A 1236 11.12 -7.96 -67.73
C TYR A 1236 11.95 -6.81 -67.12
N GLY A 1237 13.12 -7.12 -66.52
CA GLY A 1237 14.25 -6.17 -66.45
C GLY A 1237 14.88 -5.93 -65.07
N SER A 1238 16.12 -6.37 -64.86
CA SER A 1238 16.91 -6.24 -63.64
C SER A 1238 18.00 -5.17 -63.71
N LEU A 1239 18.59 -4.85 -62.53
CA LEU A 1239 19.83 -4.10 -62.25
C LEU A 1239 19.84 -2.55 -62.36
N GLY A 1240 20.23 -1.92 -61.25
CA GLY A 1240 20.69 -0.51 -61.14
C GLY A 1240 21.31 -0.27 -59.76
N LEU A 1241 22.51 0.32 -59.69
CA LEU A 1241 23.39 0.31 -58.49
C LEU A 1241 23.56 1.70 -57.83
N LEU A 1242 23.57 1.70 -56.49
CA LEU A 1242 24.42 2.49 -55.56
C LEU A 1242 24.53 4.04 -55.68
N ILE A 1243 24.33 4.77 -54.57
CA ILE A 1243 25.38 5.51 -53.82
C ILE A 1243 24.85 6.23 -52.55
N ILE A 1244 25.38 5.81 -51.40
CA ILE A 1244 25.86 6.52 -50.19
C ILE A 1244 25.13 7.78 -49.66
N GLY A 1245 24.79 7.76 -48.36
CA GLY A 1245 24.43 8.95 -47.57
C GLY A 1245 24.30 8.72 -46.05
N LEU A 1246 25.24 8.01 -45.40
CA LEU A 1246 25.27 7.84 -43.94
C LEU A 1246 25.99 8.99 -43.23
N SER A 1247 25.40 9.51 -42.15
CA SER A 1247 26.14 10.21 -41.07
C SER A 1247 25.50 9.86 -39.72
N SER A 1248 26.34 9.48 -38.75
CA SER A 1248 25.95 8.71 -37.56
C SER A 1248 26.50 9.30 -36.26
N TYR A 1249 25.79 9.02 -35.15
CA TYR A 1249 26.33 8.86 -33.78
C TYR A 1249 26.94 10.07 -33.03
N SER A 1250 26.22 10.45 -31.97
CA SER A 1250 26.63 10.34 -30.55
C SER A 1250 27.88 11.03 -29.95
N PHE A 1251 27.59 11.63 -28.78
CA PHE A 1251 28.40 11.73 -27.55
C PHE A 1251 29.39 12.89 -27.31
N TYR A 1252 28.96 13.83 -26.44
CA TYR A 1252 29.52 14.11 -25.10
C TYR A 1252 31.06 14.22 -24.95
N GLU A 1253 31.60 15.42 -24.73
CA GLU A 1253 32.10 15.84 -23.40
C GLU A 1253 32.63 17.30 -23.32
N TYR A 1254 32.90 17.67 -22.07
CA TYR A 1254 32.95 18.95 -21.38
C TYR A 1254 34.20 19.85 -21.59
N ASN A 1255 34.05 21.13 -21.21
CA ASN A 1255 35.08 22.08 -20.74
C ASN A 1255 36.20 22.63 -21.67
N ARG A 1256 36.13 23.95 -21.99
CA ARG A 1256 36.72 25.03 -21.15
C ARG A 1256 36.37 26.46 -21.63
N LYS A 1257 36.12 27.37 -20.67
CA LYS A 1257 35.94 28.82 -20.92
C LYS A 1257 37.22 29.51 -21.40
N ARG A 1258 37.13 30.39 -22.42
CA ARG A 1258 37.48 31.84 -22.32
C ARG A 1258 37.32 32.64 -23.64
N LYS A 1259 36.59 33.76 -23.52
CA LYS A 1259 36.77 35.08 -24.15
C LYS A 1259 37.33 35.17 -25.59
N ILE A 1260 36.60 35.87 -26.46
CA ILE A 1260 36.79 37.31 -26.82
C ILE A 1260 35.58 37.73 -27.67
N GLY A 1261 34.97 38.88 -27.36
CA GLY A 1261 33.73 39.38 -27.98
C GLY A 1261 32.78 39.86 -26.89
#